data_AF-A0A6C0CK13-F1
#
_entry.id   AF-A0A6C0CK13-F1
#
_cell.length_a   1.000
_cell.length_b   1.000
_cell.length_c   1.000
_cell.angle_alpha   90.00
_cell.angle_beta   90.00
_cell.angle_gamma   90.00
#
_symmetry.space_group_name_H-M   'P 1'
#
loop_
_entity.id
_entity.type
_entity.pdbx_description
1 polymer ?
#
loop_
_entity_poly.entity_id
_entity_poly.type
_entity_poly.pdbx_seq_one_letter_code
_entity_poly.pdbx_strand_id
1 'polypeptide(L)'
;MKFTRNILKTLLSKASPAPQRSKEWFALRKERFTASEVAAILGYNPFQSPYKALYNKLTDAKFESDATKHGTRFEDNSKKYFEVKNGVDVHETGLYTKDLGPLKLGASPDGIYGDFRDRQIYGLEIKNVVTRKITGEIPIYYWIQMQVCMQTLGLDHWTYFETKYPPDAKEGDPPERYIQKIVARDDGWFNDHLPELCRMYSIYSLESDSTHSPEYTEAYLNSKGLYDLDTQAVKYTNITNYIQNDTVLDWLELYGSQKGYVKDRDTKYNFVQYIKDKNKQFRSKVFEYLKTRFDQSEYLDLKDSTSNRYASKELALGTVKAMRKHTPIIANAFFFDDSSSPPVYGNIDLLIREDYISKIFKETKIEAPDETSYVPVMIKFKTLELLSDGESLGNSGMQSAYKHQLALVSKALGKRASDNLQGGLLGRCYKYTSSGSTFRGNGCFDKLGVAVIDDDIMQTAQLALKTRLDIQRNGAEYDPSEFGGIDRDSRPVVNMKNQYSYPWHFSKSLIARKNQDVTLLWNVGMKHKINAEAATLKDRWCDSAELGMKTGTKRHIIDKLLKVNHSGLYDPVVMPRRLSKESRDLLRGDPSVKTMTVYIDFETVSNINDDLSEFPKISYEAQNYICVIGYVIDGQYYSHFIKDLSHRSEEDMVVEWMANIKRLYQTGGYEKIRYVHWTNAEKAFLNGYYNRSDRGDELREIDTVSEWLDLHKIFKDEPIIIKGCYDFKLKHIARSLYDHGLITTNWDSDNSIGDGLTACIALFETGCKNELVNKEILRYNEIDCAVLEEIHRFLSRKRLS
;
A
#
# COMPACT_ATOMS: atom_id res chain seq x y z
N MET A 1 -24.97 55.09 -9.86
CA MET A 1 -25.33 54.85 -11.29
C MET A 1 -24.31 55.41 -12.29
N LYS A 2 -24.04 56.74 -12.37
CA LYS A 2 -23.05 57.30 -13.35
C LYS A 2 -21.61 56.79 -13.14
N PHE A 3 -21.16 56.64 -11.90
CA PHE A 3 -19.80 56.16 -11.56
C PHE A 3 -19.55 54.72 -12.03
N THR A 4 -20.38 53.77 -11.60
CA THR A 4 -20.29 52.35 -12.00
C THR A 4 -20.40 52.17 -13.52
N ARG A 5 -21.30 52.90 -14.19
CA ARG A 5 -21.40 52.89 -15.67
C ARG A 5 -20.14 53.37 -16.37
N ASN A 6 -19.46 54.39 -15.84
CA ASN A 6 -18.21 54.90 -16.42
C ASN A 6 -17.03 53.95 -16.23
N ILE A 7 -16.92 53.30 -15.07
CA ILE A 7 -15.88 52.28 -14.84
C ILE A 7 -16.15 51.06 -15.71
N LEU A 8 -17.40 50.59 -15.79
CA LEU A 8 -17.80 49.48 -16.65
C LEU A 8 -17.49 49.76 -18.11
N LYS A 9 -17.83 50.95 -18.62
CA LYS A 9 -17.50 51.37 -19.99
C LYS A 9 -15.98 51.40 -20.24
N THR A 10 -15.21 51.92 -19.27
CA THR A 10 -13.74 51.93 -19.35
C THR A 10 -13.18 50.51 -19.37
N LEU A 11 -13.68 49.61 -18.53
CA LEU A 11 -13.23 48.22 -18.47
C LEU A 11 -13.55 47.47 -19.77
N LEU A 12 -14.79 47.60 -20.28
CA LEU A 12 -15.19 46.98 -21.55
C LEU A 12 -14.33 47.43 -22.73
N SER A 13 -13.85 48.68 -22.72
CA SER A 13 -12.93 49.18 -23.77
C SER A 13 -11.51 48.61 -23.72
N LYS A 14 -11.13 47.91 -22.64
CA LYS A 14 -9.80 47.28 -22.49
C LYS A 14 -9.73 45.86 -23.07
N ALA A 15 -10.86 45.25 -23.40
CA ALA A 15 -10.85 43.94 -24.05
C ALA A 15 -10.19 44.04 -25.43
N SER A 16 -9.46 43.00 -25.85
CA SER A 16 -8.96 42.89 -27.21
C SER A 16 -10.12 43.01 -28.21
N PRO A 17 -9.93 43.72 -29.34
CA PRO A 17 -10.95 43.82 -30.39
C PRO A 17 -11.22 42.49 -31.11
N ALA A 18 -10.44 41.44 -30.86
CA ALA A 18 -10.64 40.11 -31.42
C ALA A 18 -11.93 39.47 -30.85
N PRO A 19 -12.97 39.22 -31.66
CA PRO A 19 -14.20 38.59 -31.22
C PRO A 19 -13.93 37.21 -30.61
N GLN A 20 -14.64 36.84 -29.55
CA GLN A 20 -14.49 35.53 -28.92
C GLN A 20 -14.71 34.41 -29.96
N ARG A 21 -13.84 33.39 -29.95
CA ARG A 21 -13.83 32.29 -30.94
C ARG A 21 -13.41 32.68 -32.37
N SER A 22 -12.93 33.90 -32.63
CA SER A 22 -12.31 34.27 -33.92
C SER A 22 -10.90 33.69 -34.07
N LYS A 23 -10.35 33.68 -35.30
CA LYS A 23 -8.96 33.23 -35.56
C LYS A 23 -7.94 34.08 -34.80
N GLU A 24 -8.15 35.38 -34.75
CA GLU A 24 -7.34 36.36 -34.04
C GLU A 24 -7.41 36.13 -32.53
N TRP A 25 -8.57 35.74 -32.00
CA TRP A 25 -8.76 35.38 -30.60
C TRP A 25 -7.98 34.11 -30.23
N PHE A 26 -8.01 33.09 -31.08
CA PHE A 26 -7.20 31.87 -30.88
C PHE A 26 -5.70 32.16 -30.95
N ALA A 27 -5.26 33.03 -31.87
CA ALA A 27 -3.85 33.44 -31.97
C ALA A 27 -3.38 34.14 -30.69
N LEU A 28 -4.15 35.09 -30.17
CA LEU A 28 -3.83 35.81 -28.94
C LEU A 28 -3.83 34.93 -27.68
N ARG A 29 -4.61 33.84 -27.70
CA ARG A 29 -4.62 32.82 -26.63
C ARG A 29 -3.44 31.86 -26.72
N LYS A 30 -2.91 31.64 -27.93
CA LYS A 30 -1.73 30.79 -28.11
C LYS A 30 -0.56 31.40 -27.35
N GLU A 31 -0.28 32.68 -27.59
CA GLU A 31 0.85 33.41 -26.99
C GLU A 31 0.77 33.66 -25.47
N ARG A 32 -0.24 33.14 -24.74
CA ARG A 32 -0.49 33.51 -23.34
C ARG A 32 -1.06 32.35 -22.52
N PHE A 33 -0.73 32.23 -21.25
CA PHE A 33 -1.46 31.32 -20.36
C PHE A 33 -2.87 31.87 -20.09
N THR A 34 -3.89 31.11 -20.47
CA THR A 34 -5.27 31.53 -20.27
C THR A 34 -5.77 31.11 -18.90
N ALA A 35 -6.68 31.90 -18.30
CA ALA A 35 -7.22 31.64 -16.97
C ALA A 35 -7.75 30.20 -16.79
N SER A 36 -8.38 29.64 -17.82
CA SER A 36 -8.90 28.26 -17.83
C SER A 36 -7.81 27.19 -17.83
N GLU A 37 -6.59 27.50 -18.26
CA GLU A 37 -5.46 26.57 -18.34
C GLU A 37 -4.60 26.60 -17.07
N VAL A 38 -4.56 27.73 -16.36
CA VAL A 38 -3.65 27.94 -15.23
C VAL A 38 -3.82 26.88 -14.14
N ALA A 39 -5.05 26.45 -13.84
CA ALA A 39 -5.28 25.39 -12.87
C ALA A 39 -4.63 24.06 -13.29
N ALA A 40 -4.63 23.73 -14.59
CA ALA A 40 -3.96 22.54 -15.11
C ALA A 40 -2.44 22.74 -15.11
N ILE A 41 -1.95 23.91 -15.51
CA ILE A 41 -0.51 24.26 -15.51
C ILE A 41 0.09 24.19 -14.11
N LEU A 42 -0.65 24.57 -13.08
CA LEU A 42 -0.23 24.50 -11.68
C LEU A 42 -0.50 23.14 -11.01
N GLY A 43 -1.13 22.19 -11.72
CA GLY A 43 -1.36 20.83 -11.19
C GLY A 43 -2.60 20.66 -10.32
N TYR A 44 -3.51 21.63 -10.30
CA TYR A 44 -4.75 21.60 -9.52
C TYR A 44 -5.96 21.05 -10.30
N ASN A 45 -5.79 20.71 -11.59
CA ASN A 45 -6.86 20.13 -12.41
C ASN A 45 -6.83 18.58 -12.37
N PRO A 46 -7.92 17.91 -11.92
CA PRO A 46 -7.96 16.45 -11.83
C PRO A 46 -8.10 15.74 -13.18
N PHE A 47 -8.43 16.46 -14.25
CA PHE A 47 -8.68 15.90 -15.58
C PHE A 47 -7.53 16.11 -16.56
N GLN A 48 -6.59 17.01 -16.25
CA GLN A 48 -5.50 17.38 -17.15
C GLN A 48 -4.24 17.73 -16.35
N SER A 49 -3.14 17.03 -16.63
CA SER A 49 -1.84 17.32 -16.04
C SER A 49 -1.22 18.61 -16.61
N PRO A 50 -0.26 19.25 -15.90
CA PRO A 50 0.47 20.41 -16.43
C PRO A 50 1.14 20.13 -17.77
N TYR A 51 1.67 18.92 -17.94
CA TYR A 51 2.30 18.49 -19.18
C TYR A 51 1.29 18.52 -20.33
N LYS A 52 0.14 17.87 -20.15
CA LYS A 52 -0.89 17.83 -21.19
C LYS A 52 -1.42 19.22 -21.50
N ALA A 53 -1.45 20.13 -20.53
CA ALA A 53 -1.80 21.53 -20.73
C ALA A 53 -0.78 22.27 -21.61
N LEU A 54 0.51 22.16 -21.31
CA LEU A 54 1.58 22.74 -22.13
C LEU A 54 1.64 22.13 -23.54
N TYR A 55 1.54 20.80 -23.65
CA TYR A 55 1.55 20.09 -24.92
C TYR A 55 0.42 20.53 -25.84
N ASN A 56 -0.82 20.55 -25.34
CA ASN A 56 -1.97 20.97 -26.15
C ASN A 56 -1.80 22.41 -26.65
N LYS A 57 -1.15 23.26 -25.85
CA LYS A 57 -0.88 24.66 -26.19
C LYS A 57 0.20 24.84 -27.26
N LEU A 58 1.17 23.93 -27.31
CA LEU A 58 2.25 23.93 -28.31
C LEU A 58 1.81 23.29 -29.64
N THR A 59 0.95 22.27 -29.59
CA THR A 59 0.64 21.40 -30.75
C THR A 59 -0.72 21.66 -31.41
N ASP A 60 -1.47 22.66 -30.97
CA ASP A 60 -2.84 22.96 -31.42
C ASP A 60 -3.82 21.77 -31.30
N ALA A 61 -3.53 20.80 -30.42
CA ALA A 61 -4.37 19.63 -30.19
C ALA A 61 -5.73 20.05 -29.64
N LYS A 62 -6.79 19.86 -30.44
CA LYS A 62 -8.17 20.16 -30.03
C LYS A 62 -8.67 19.11 -29.04
N PHE A 63 -9.08 19.56 -27.86
CA PHE A 63 -9.87 18.75 -26.93
C PHE A 63 -11.34 19.15 -27.05
N GLU A 64 -12.16 18.27 -27.59
CA GLU A 64 -13.61 18.45 -27.68
C GLU A 64 -14.28 17.28 -26.99
N SER A 65 -15.17 17.57 -26.04
CA SER A 65 -15.90 16.55 -25.27
C SER A 65 -17.40 16.84 -25.29
N ASP A 66 -18.22 15.82 -25.00
CA ASP A 66 -19.67 16.00 -24.88
C ASP A 66 -20.03 17.01 -23.78
N ALA A 67 -19.21 17.11 -22.73
CA ALA A 67 -19.35 18.12 -21.69
C ALA A 67 -19.09 19.54 -22.21
N THR A 68 -18.10 19.72 -23.09
CA THR A 68 -17.79 21.03 -23.71
C THR A 68 -18.92 21.48 -24.65
N LYS A 69 -19.49 20.54 -25.42
CA LYS A 69 -20.65 20.79 -26.29
C LYS A 69 -21.90 21.16 -25.48
N HIS A 70 -22.16 20.43 -24.40
CA HIS A 70 -23.24 20.73 -23.47
C HIS A 70 -23.05 22.10 -22.80
N GLY A 71 -21.82 22.39 -22.36
CA GLY A 71 -21.42 23.70 -21.82
C GLY A 71 -21.81 24.85 -22.73
N THR A 72 -21.41 24.74 -24.01
CA THR A 72 -21.67 25.75 -25.04
C THR A 72 -23.16 25.91 -25.34
N ARG A 73 -23.91 24.81 -25.39
CA ARG A 73 -25.36 24.82 -25.69
C ARG A 73 -26.17 25.66 -24.70
N PHE A 74 -25.80 25.65 -23.42
CA PHE A 74 -26.60 26.26 -22.34
C PHE A 74 -26.01 27.56 -21.77
N GLU A 75 -24.92 28.06 -22.35
CA GLU A 75 -24.25 29.30 -21.92
C GLU A 75 -25.21 30.50 -21.98
N ASP A 76 -25.87 30.71 -23.12
CA ASP A 76 -26.82 31.81 -23.33
C ASP A 76 -28.07 31.70 -22.43
N ASN A 77 -28.58 30.48 -22.23
CA ASN A 77 -29.70 30.24 -21.32
C ASN A 77 -29.32 30.65 -19.88
N SER A 78 -28.14 30.21 -19.41
CA SER A 78 -27.65 30.53 -18.07
C SER A 78 -27.40 32.02 -17.90
N LYS A 79 -26.88 32.69 -18.92
CA LYS A 79 -26.67 34.14 -18.92
C LYS A 79 -27.99 34.91 -18.85
N LYS A 80 -28.95 34.63 -19.73
CA LYS A 80 -30.29 35.25 -19.72
C LYS A 80 -30.99 35.03 -18.37
N TYR A 81 -30.94 33.80 -17.85
CA TYR A 81 -31.51 33.48 -16.54
C TYR A 81 -30.82 34.26 -15.41
N PHE A 82 -29.50 34.40 -15.47
CA PHE A 82 -28.74 35.20 -14.50
C PHE A 82 -29.13 36.68 -14.54
N GLU A 83 -29.26 37.29 -15.72
CA GLU A 83 -29.66 38.69 -15.91
C GLU A 83 -31.04 38.97 -15.31
N VAL A 84 -32.04 38.16 -15.68
CA VAL A 84 -33.41 38.28 -15.18
C VAL A 84 -33.47 38.10 -13.67
N LYS A 85 -32.78 37.08 -13.15
CA LYS A 85 -32.77 36.78 -11.71
C LYS A 85 -32.14 37.89 -10.88
N ASN A 86 -31.03 38.45 -11.35
CA ASN A 86 -30.25 39.43 -10.58
C ASN A 86 -30.65 40.89 -10.88
N GLY A 87 -31.43 41.13 -11.93
CA GLY A 87 -31.82 42.48 -12.37
C GLY A 87 -30.64 43.29 -12.88
N VAL A 88 -29.71 42.63 -13.59
CA VAL A 88 -28.47 43.22 -14.10
C VAL A 88 -28.33 42.95 -15.60
N ASP A 89 -27.62 43.84 -16.29
CA ASP A 89 -27.25 43.66 -17.69
C ASP A 89 -25.83 43.07 -17.74
N VAL A 90 -25.66 41.88 -18.35
CA VAL A 90 -24.36 41.23 -18.48
C VAL A 90 -23.77 41.53 -19.86
N HIS A 91 -22.67 42.27 -19.86
CA HIS A 91 -21.97 42.62 -21.08
C HIS A 91 -21.01 41.51 -21.50
N GLU A 92 -21.16 41.07 -22.75
CA GLU A 92 -20.21 40.19 -23.42
C GLU A 92 -18.87 40.90 -23.66
N THR A 93 -17.78 40.14 -23.64
CA THR A 93 -16.44 40.70 -23.75
C THR A 93 -15.52 39.83 -24.60
N GLY A 94 -14.40 40.41 -25.04
CA GLY A 94 -13.32 39.68 -25.69
C GLY A 94 -12.29 39.09 -24.74
N LEU A 95 -11.08 38.88 -25.24
CA LEU A 95 -9.94 38.47 -24.43
C LEU A 95 -9.31 39.69 -23.74
N TYR A 96 -9.21 39.67 -22.42
CA TYR A 96 -8.36 40.59 -21.65
C TYR A 96 -6.98 40.00 -21.48
N THR A 97 -5.98 40.87 -21.47
CA THR A 97 -4.57 40.46 -21.46
C THR A 97 -3.80 41.25 -20.44
N LYS A 98 -2.90 40.61 -19.72
CA LYS A 98 -2.02 41.26 -18.74
C LYS A 98 -0.64 40.64 -18.79
N ASP A 99 0.37 41.48 -18.88
CA ASP A 99 1.77 41.07 -18.84
C ASP A 99 2.34 41.36 -17.45
N LEU A 100 2.97 40.36 -16.84
CA LEU A 100 3.55 40.39 -15.49
C LEU A 100 5.01 39.95 -15.59
N GLY A 101 5.88 40.85 -16.04
CA GLY A 101 7.26 40.52 -16.37
C GLY A 101 7.30 39.56 -17.57
N PRO A 102 7.96 38.38 -17.46
CA PRO A 102 8.01 37.41 -18.56
C PRO A 102 6.66 36.70 -18.78
N LEU A 103 5.79 36.63 -17.77
CA LEU A 103 4.52 35.92 -17.85
C LEU A 103 3.47 36.77 -18.58
N LYS A 104 2.86 36.19 -19.63
CA LYS A 104 1.68 36.79 -20.30
C LYS A 104 0.42 36.00 -19.96
N LEU A 105 -0.59 36.70 -19.44
CA LEU A 105 -1.88 36.14 -19.06
C LEU A 105 -3.01 36.59 -19.98
N GLY A 106 -3.96 35.68 -20.20
CA GLY A 106 -5.20 35.95 -20.92
C GLY A 106 -6.43 35.51 -20.14
N ALA A 107 -7.50 36.29 -20.15
CA ALA A 107 -8.78 35.95 -19.51
C ALA A 107 -9.94 36.30 -20.44
N SER A 108 -10.88 35.37 -20.61
CA SER A 108 -12.12 35.59 -21.36
C SER A 108 -13.28 35.31 -20.42
N PRO A 109 -13.79 36.33 -19.71
CA PRO A 109 -14.93 36.15 -18.84
C PRO A 109 -16.19 35.86 -19.66
N ASP A 110 -17.11 35.05 -19.13
CA ASP A 110 -18.41 34.79 -19.78
C ASP A 110 -19.31 36.04 -19.75
N GLY A 111 -19.01 36.99 -18.86
CA GLY A 111 -19.54 38.34 -18.93
C GLY A 111 -19.01 39.25 -17.83
N ILE A 112 -19.33 40.54 -17.94
CA ILE A 112 -19.07 41.55 -16.90
C ILE A 112 -20.35 42.33 -16.67
N TYR A 113 -20.70 42.55 -15.41
CA TYR A 113 -21.86 43.35 -15.03
C TYR A 113 -21.53 44.30 -13.88
N GLY A 114 -22.26 45.41 -13.83
CA GLY A 114 -22.24 46.31 -12.68
C GLY A 114 -23.49 46.11 -11.84
N ASP A 115 -23.34 45.93 -10.53
CA ASP A 115 -24.48 45.90 -9.62
C ASP A 115 -24.67 47.29 -9.00
N PHE A 116 -25.83 47.91 -9.24
CA PHE A 116 -26.13 49.25 -8.74
C PHE A 116 -26.44 49.27 -7.25
N ARG A 117 -26.74 48.11 -6.65
CA ARG A 117 -27.08 47.98 -5.23
C ARG A 117 -25.85 48.19 -4.34
N ASP A 118 -24.71 47.60 -4.70
CA ASP A 118 -23.44 47.73 -3.99
C ASP A 118 -22.41 48.62 -4.70
N ARG A 119 -22.73 49.09 -5.92
CA ARG A 119 -21.89 49.96 -6.76
C ARG A 119 -20.60 49.28 -7.24
N GLN A 120 -20.52 47.96 -7.22
CA GLN A 120 -19.36 47.19 -7.65
C GLN A 120 -19.48 46.69 -9.08
N ILE A 121 -18.36 46.21 -9.63
CA ILE A 121 -18.28 45.53 -10.92
C ILE A 121 -17.81 44.10 -10.66
N TYR A 122 -18.49 43.16 -11.30
CA TYR A 122 -18.23 41.74 -11.18
C TYR A 122 -17.90 41.16 -12.54
N GLY A 123 -16.90 40.29 -12.58
CA GLY A 123 -16.81 39.30 -13.65
C GLY A 123 -17.80 38.17 -13.39
N LEU A 124 -18.22 37.48 -14.44
CA LEU A 124 -19.11 36.33 -14.40
C LEU A 124 -18.41 35.12 -15.04
N GLU A 125 -18.45 33.99 -14.35
CA GLU A 125 -18.02 32.68 -14.85
C GLU A 125 -19.19 31.70 -14.75
N ILE A 126 -19.64 31.18 -15.89
CA ILE A 126 -20.77 30.27 -16.06
C ILE A 126 -20.25 28.86 -16.27
N LYS A 127 -20.81 27.88 -15.54
CA LYS A 127 -20.53 26.45 -15.72
C LYS A 127 -21.82 25.64 -15.82
N ASN A 128 -22.08 25.07 -17.00
CA ASN A 128 -23.21 24.16 -17.22
C ASN A 128 -22.74 22.71 -17.04
N VAL A 129 -23.14 22.04 -15.96
CA VAL A 129 -22.65 20.69 -15.61
C VAL A 129 -23.53 19.57 -16.14
N VAL A 130 -22.90 18.47 -16.60
CA VAL A 130 -23.61 17.28 -17.09
C VAL A 130 -23.81 16.24 -15.99
N THR A 131 -22.71 15.66 -15.48
CA THR A 131 -22.73 14.52 -14.54
C THR A 131 -22.44 14.93 -13.10
N ARG A 132 -21.75 16.06 -12.90
CA ARG A 132 -21.39 16.59 -11.58
C ARG A 132 -22.65 16.95 -10.78
N LYS A 133 -22.70 16.51 -9.52
CA LYS A 133 -23.71 16.96 -8.55
C LYS A 133 -23.30 18.33 -8.01
N ILE A 134 -24.22 19.30 -8.08
CA ILE A 134 -24.01 20.64 -7.50
C ILE A 134 -24.12 20.53 -5.97
N THR A 135 -22.97 20.48 -5.28
CA THR A 135 -22.88 20.30 -3.81
C THR A 135 -22.86 21.62 -3.03
N GLY A 136 -22.80 22.77 -3.73
CA GLY A 136 -22.63 24.09 -3.13
C GLY A 136 -21.18 24.52 -2.97
N GLU A 137 -20.19 23.66 -3.24
CA GLU A 137 -18.77 24.02 -3.21
C GLU A 137 -18.23 24.38 -4.59
N ILE A 138 -17.34 25.39 -4.65
CA ILE A 138 -16.66 25.79 -5.88
C ILE A 138 -15.44 24.87 -6.06
N PRO A 139 -15.31 24.17 -7.19
CA PRO A 139 -14.11 23.41 -7.50
C PRO A 139 -12.87 24.29 -7.50
N ILE A 140 -11.78 23.79 -6.90
CA ILE A 140 -10.53 24.55 -6.78
C ILE A 140 -10.01 25.03 -8.14
N TYR A 141 -10.13 24.23 -9.20
CA TYR A 141 -9.68 24.60 -10.54
C TYR A 141 -10.52 25.71 -11.18
N TYR A 142 -11.83 25.81 -10.87
CA TYR A 142 -12.64 26.96 -11.27
C TYR A 142 -12.37 28.19 -10.41
N TRP A 143 -12.11 27.99 -9.11
CA TRP A 143 -11.70 29.08 -8.23
C TRP A 143 -10.39 29.74 -8.71
N ILE A 144 -9.38 28.92 -9.04
CA ILE A 144 -8.11 29.38 -9.63
C ILE A 144 -8.35 30.15 -10.92
N GLN A 145 -9.19 29.64 -11.81
CA GLN A 145 -9.55 30.34 -13.05
C GLN A 145 -10.07 31.75 -12.76
N MET A 146 -11.01 31.90 -11.81
CA MET A 146 -11.54 33.21 -11.43
C MET A 146 -10.49 34.11 -10.77
N GLN A 147 -9.57 33.57 -9.96
CA GLN A 147 -8.45 34.34 -9.41
C GLN A 147 -7.58 34.92 -10.54
N VAL A 148 -7.22 34.12 -11.54
CA VAL A 148 -6.44 34.59 -12.69
C VAL A 148 -7.22 35.62 -13.52
N CYS A 149 -8.52 35.44 -13.70
CA CYS A 149 -9.38 36.44 -14.33
C CYS A 149 -9.36 37.78 -13.56
N MET A 150 -9.57 37.75 -12.24
CA MET A 150 -9.53 38.94 -11.38
C MET A 150 -8.17 39.64 -11.44
N GLN A 151 -7.08 38.88 -11.44
CA GLN A 151 -5.73 39.41 -11.60
C GLN A 151 -5.51 40.07 -12.96
N THR A 152 -6.02 39.44 -14.03
CA THR A 152 -5.88 39.93 -15.41
C THR A 152 -6.67 41.22 -15.63
N LEU A 153 -7.91 41.28 -15.13
CA LEU A 153 -8.81 42.43 -15.32
C LEU A 153 -8.64 43.52 -14.26
N GLY A 154 -8.00 43.21 -13.13
CA GLY A 154 -7.90 44.11 -11.98
C GLY A 154 -9.24 44.29 -11.25
N LEU A 155 -10.05 43.23 -11.16
CA LEU A 155 -11.33 43.23 -10.43
C LEU A 155 -11.16 42.58 -9.05
N ASP A 156 -11.91 43.06 -8.06
CA ASP A 156 -11.83 42.56 -6.68
C ASP A 156 -12.79 41.41 -6.42
N HIS A 157 -13.82 41.25 -7.27
CA HIS A 157 -14.87 40.26 -7.08
C HIS A 157 -15.26 39.57 -8.39
N TRP A 158 -15.62 38.30 -8.27
CA TRP A 158 -16.10 37.46 -9.36
C TRP A 158 -17.34 36.68 -8.97
N THR A 159 -18.27 36.51 -9.90
CA THR A 159 -19.47 35.69 -9.69
C THR A 159 -19.28 34.34 -10.36
N TYR A 160 -19.31 33.28 -9.55
CA TYR A 160 -19.41 31.91 -10.01
C TYR A 160 -20.88 31.52 -10.14
N PHE A 161 -21.29 31.10 -11.34
CA PHE A 161 -22.65 30.66 -11.61
C PHE A 161 -22.65 29.27 -12.26
N GLU A 162 -22.97 28.24 -11.47
CA GLU A 162 -23.02 26.85 -11.95
C GLU A 162 -24.49 26.42 -12.07
N THR A 163 -24.85 25.87 -13.21
CA THR A 163 -26.22 25.46 -13.55
C THR A 163 -26.24 24.02 -14.06
N LYS A 164 -27.39 23.38 -13.91
CA LYS A 164 -27.70 22.08 -14.49
C LYS A 164 -29.04 22.18 -15.21
N TYR A 165 -29.09 21.67 -16.45
CA TYR A 165 -30.29 21.61 -17.25
C TYR A 165 -30.73 20.17 -17.48
N PRO A 166 -32.04 19.92 -17.60
CA PRO A 166 -32.53 18.62 -18.05
C PRO A 166 -32.12 18.39 -19.53
N PRO A 167 -31.91 17.12 -19.96
CA PRO A 167 -31.39 16.82 -21.31
C PRO A 167 -32.22 17.39 -22.47
N ASP A 168 -33.51 17.55 -22.26
CA ASP A 168 -34.53 18.02 -23.20
C ASP A 168 -34.82 19.53 -23.15
N ALA A 169 -34.10 20.29 -22.31
CA ALA A 169 -34.26 21.75 -22.19
C ALA A 169 -34.04 22.49 -23.54
N LYS A 170 -34.93 23.44 -23.83
CA LYS A 170 -34.93 24.31 -25.01
C LYS A 170 -34.33 25.68 -24.68
N GLU A 171 -34.12 26.48 -25.71
CA GLU A 171 -33.67 27.87 -25.53
C GLU A 171 -34.70 28.64 -24.69
N GLY A 172 -34.22 29.35 -23.66
CA GLY A 172 -35.06 30.13 -22.74
C GLY A 172 -35.61 29.35 -21.53
N ASP A 173 -35.45 28.03 -21.46
CA ASP A 173 -35.85 27.25 -20.28
C ASP A 173 -34.95 27.57 -19.07
N PRO A 174 -35.49 27.58 -17.84
CA PRO A 174 -34.69 27.76 -16.63
C PRO A 174 -33.90 26.49 -16.25
N PRO A 175 -32.78 26.61 -15.52
CA PRO A 175 -32.05 25.44 -15.03
C PRO A 175 -32.82 24.68 -13.95
N GLU A 176 -32.72 23.34 -13.93
CA GLU A 176 -33.32 22.49 -12.88
C GLU A 176 -32.66 22.71 -11.51
N ARG A 177 -31.38 23.09 -11.52
CA ARG A 177 -30.60 23.40 -10.31
C ARG A 177 -29.51 24.40 -10.65
N TYR A 178 -29.23 25.31 -9.73
CA TYR A 178 -28.12 26.24 -9.87
C TYR A 178 -27.49 26.59 -8.51
N ILE A 179 -26.26 27.09 -8.53
CA ILE A 179 -25.63 27.82 -7.43
C ILE A 179 -25.02 29.12 -7.94
N GLN A 180 -25.03 30.15 -7.09
CA GLN A 180 -24.40 31.44 -7.34
C GLN A 180 -23.55 31.81 -6.14
N LYS A 181 -22.28 32.13 -6.35
CA LYS A 181 -21.35 32.54 -5.28
C LYS A 181 -20.49 33.71 -5.73
N ILE A 182 -20.28 34.67 -4.84
CA ILE A 182 -19.29 35.74 -5.03
C ILE A 182 -17.96 35.26 -4.47
N VAL A 183 -16.90 35.40 -5.25
CA VAL A 183 -15.52 35.06 -4.93
C VAL A 183 -14.72 36.36 -4.85
N ALA A 184 -14.03 36.58 -3.74
CA ALA A 184 -13.13 37.70 -3.58
C ALA A 184 -11.74 37.37 -4.15
N ARG A 185 -11.05 38.40 -4.64
CA ARG A 185 -9.67 38.28 -5.11
C ARG A 185 -8.72 37.97 -3.95
N ASP A 186 -7.82 37.02 -4.20
CA ASP A 186 -6.76 36.62 -3.28
C ASP A 186 -5.39 36.92 -3.92
N ASP A 187 -4.87 38.11 -3.62
CA ASP A 187 -3.54 38.53 -4.07
C ASP A 187 -2.42 37.72 -3.40
N GLY A 188 -2.62 37.25 -2.17
CA GLY A 188 -1.63 36.42 -1.46
C GLY A 188 -1.41 35.11 -2.19
N TRP A 189 -2.50 34.38 -2.44
CA TRP A 189 -2.45 33.14 -3.22
C TRP A 189 -1.80 33.36 -4.59
N PHE A 190 -2.19 34.40 -5.32
CA PHE A 190 -1.64 34.62 -6.65
C PHE A 190 -0.14 34.92 -6.62
N ASN A 191 0.31 35.75 -5.66
CA ASN A 191 1.72 36.09 -5.50
C ASN A 191 2.57 34.87 -5.11
N ASP A 192 2.05 33.99 -4.26
CA ASP A 192 2.72 32.74 -3.87
C ASP A 192 2.96 31.81 -5.08
N HIS A 193 2.07 31.87 -6.09
CA HIS A 193 2.14 31.02 -7.28
C HIS A 193 2.78 31.71 -8.49
N LEU A 194 3.00 33.02 -8.44
CA LEU A 194 3.58 33.81 -9.53
C LEU A 194 4.97 33.30 -9.98
N PRO A 195 5.92 32.93 -9.08
CA PRO A 195 7.21 32.39 -9.51
C PRO A 195 7.07 31.12 -10.36
N GLU A 196 6.15 30.23 -9.99
CA GLU A 196 5.91 28.99 -10.72
C GLU A 196 5.25 29.24 -12.08
N LEU A 197 4.28 30.15 -12.14
CA LEU A 197 3.68 30.57 -13.41
C LEU A 197 4.72 31.16 -14.36
N CYS A 198 5.59 32.04 -13.86
CA CYS A 198 6.69 32.61 -14.63
C CYS A 198 7.67 31.54 -15.12
N ARG A 199 8.02 30.55 -14.29
CA ARG A 199 8.86 29.41 -14.67
C ARG A 199 8.22 28.60 -15.80
N MET A 200 6.96 28.19 -15.63
CA MET A 200 6.23 27.40 -16.63
C MET A 200 6.03 28.16 -17.93
N TYR A 201 5.78 29.47 -17.85
CA TYR A 201 5.65 30.32 -19.03
C TYR A 201 6.98 30.50 -19.76
N SER A 202 8.10 30.58 -19.03
CA SER A 202 9.44 30.67 -19.65
C SER A 202 9.78 29.40 -20.44
N ILE A 203 9.37 28.23 -19.94
CA ILE A 203 9.46 26.96 -20.69
C ILE A 203 8.60 27.07 -21.94
N TYR A 204 7.33 27.45 -21.82
CA TYR A 204 6.43 27.61 -22.96
C TYR A 204 6.98 28.56 -24.04
N SER A 205 7.48 29.73 -23.65
CA SER A 205 7.96 30.76 -24.57
C SER A 205 9.22 30.35 -25.33
N LEU A 206 10.15 29.66 -24.67
CA LEU A 206 11.36 29.15 -25.32
C LEU A 206 11.02 28.14 -26.42
N GLU A 207 9.99 27.33 -26.21
CA GLU A 207 9.58 26.30 -27.17
C GLU A 207 8.73 26.88 -28.31
N SER A 208 7.90 27.89 -28.06
CA SER A 208 7.06 28.52 -29.10
C SER A 208 7.86 29.26 -30.19
N ASP A 209 9.05 29.77 -29.86
CA ASP A 209 9.94 30.49 -30.79
C ASP A 209 10.78 29.54 -31.67
N SER A 210 10.74 28.25 -31.38
CA SER A 210 11.59 27.25 -31.99
C SER A 210 10.78 26.49 -33.05
N THR A 211 11.17 26.57 -34.33
CA THR A 211 10.45 25.99 -35.48
C THR A 211 10.55 24.46 -35.49
N HIS A 212 9.92 23.78 -34.53
CA HIS A 212 10.07 22.34 -34.33
C HIS A 212 8.78 21.58 -34.65
N SER A 213 8.94 20.38 -35.23
CA SER A 213 7.84 19.47 -35.49
C SER A 213 7.26 18.90 -34.18
N PRO A 214 5.99 18.45 -34.15
CA PRO A 214 5.41 17.79 -32.99
C PRO A 214 6.26 16.63 -32.45
N GLU A 215 6.93 15.86 -33.32
CA GLU A 215 7.82 14.77 -32.89
C GLU A 215 9.10 15.26 -32.21
N TYR A 216 9.64 16.43 -32.61
CA TYR A 216 10.81 17.02 -31.96
C TYR A 216 10.43 17.68 -30.63
N THR A 217 9.29 18.35 -30.55
CA THR A 217 8.75 18.86 -29.28
C THR A 217 8.48 17.71 -28.31
N GLU A 218 7.97 16.57 -28.78
CA GLU A 218 7.82 15.36 -27.97
C GLU A 218 9.18 14.79 -27.53
N ALA A 219 10.13 14.58 -28.43
CA ALA A 219 11.48 14.10 -28.11
C ALA A 219 12.27 15.05 -27.18
N TYR A 220 12.08 16.36 -27.32
CA TYR A 220 12.74 17.36 -26.50
C TYR A 220 12.04 17.53 -25.13
N LEU A 221 10.71 17.50 -25.05
CA LEU A 221 10.00 17.46 -23.76
C LEU A 221 10.28 16.15 -23.01
N ASN A 222 10.50 15.03 -23.74
CA ASN A 222 11.06 13.78 -23.20
C ASN A 222 12.49 14.00 -22.68
N SER A 223 13.37 14.68 -23.44
CA SER A 223 14.73 15.06 -22.98
C SER A 223 14.74 16.03 -21.80
N LYS A 224 13.65 16.79 -21.62
CA LYS A 224 13.38 17.67 -20.48
C LYS A 224 12.50 16.99 -19.44
N GLY A 225 12.26 15.69 -19.49
CA GLY A 225 11.64 14.91 -18.42
C GLY A 225 10.24 15.33 -18.01
N LEU A 226 9.40 15.80 -18.94
CA LEU A 226 7.97 16.03 -18.69
C LEU A 226 7.14 14.75 -18.97
N TYR A 227 7.55 13.63 -18.36
CA TYR A 227 6.79 12.38 -18.45
C TYR A 227 5.48 12.49 -17.66
N ASP A 228 4.36 12.05 -18.25
CA ASP A 228 3.24 11.57 -17.44
C ASP A 228 3.63 10.21 -16.85
N LEU A 229 4.37 10.29 -15.73
CA LEU A 229 4.89 9.13 -15.01
C LEU A 229 3.78 8.14 -14.63
N ASP A 230 2.53 8.61 -14.52
CA ASP A 230 1.41 7.80 -14.09
C ASP A 230 0.81 6.94 -15.23
N THR A 231 1.05 7.28 -16.50
CA THR A 231 0.51 6.56 -17.67
C THR A 231 1.55 5.93 -18.60
N GLN A 232 2.81 6.36 -18.51
CA GLN A 232 3.87 5.93 -19.43
C GLN A 232 5.08 5.29 -18.77
N ALA A 233 5.27 5.51 -17.46
CA ALA A 233 6.38 4.95 -16.71
C ALA A 233 5.86 4.09 -15.55
N VAL A 234 6.73 3.23 -15.03
CA VAL A 234 6.42 2.39 -13.88
C VAL A 234 7.37 2.71 -12.75
N LYS A 235 6.82 3.03 -11.58
CA LYS A 235 7.64 3.17 -10.38
C LYS A 235 8.29 1.81 -10.06
N TYR A 236 9.61 1.75 -9.90
CA TYR A 236 10.34 0.50 -9.76
C TYR A 236 9.83 -0.40 -8.61
N THR A 237 9.27 0.18 -7.55
CA THR A 237 8.68 -0.59 -6.42
C THR A 237 7.38 -1.30 -6.76
N ASN A 238 6.67 -0.88 -7.82
CA ASN A 238 5.37 -1.41 -8.21
C ASN A 238 5.44 -2.78 -8.89
N ILE A 239 6.64 -3.35 -9.08
CA ILE A 239 6.82 -4.72 -9.56
C ILE A 239 6.59 -5.79 -8.46
N THR A 240 6.48 -5.37 -7.19
CA THR A 240 6.48 -6.27 -6.02
C THR A 240 5.46 -7.40 -6.15
N ASN A 241 4.22 -7.07 -6.53
CA ASN A 241 3.12 -8.04 -6.59
C ASN A 241 3.33 -9.07 -7.71
N TYR A 242 3.88 -8.66 -8.86
CA TYR A 242 4.31 -9.58 -9.89
C TYR A 242 5.36 -10.57 -9.36
N ILE A 243 6.40 -10.09 -8.67
CA ILE A 243 7.44 -10.95 -8.06
C ILE A 243 6.85 -11.91 -7.01
N GLN A 244 5.85 -11.47 -6.24
CA GLN A 244 5.11 -12.31 -5.29
C GLN A 244 4.04 -13.21 -5.94
N ASN A 245 3.94 -13.21 -7.27
CA ASN A 245 2.95 -13.97 -8.06
C ASN A 245 1.49 -13.61 -7.72
N ASP A 246 1.18 -12.34 -7.49
CA ASP A 246 -0.12 -11.90 -6.95
C ASP A 246 -0.56 -10.57 -7.58
N THR A 247 -0.52 -10.49 -8.91
CA THR A 247 -0.82 -9.26 -9.70
C THR A 247 -2.27 -8.81 -9.60
N VAL A 248 -3.18 -9.65 -9.06
CA VAL A 248 -4.53 -9.21 -8.67
C VAL A 248 -4.50 -8.02 -7.72
N LEU A 249 -3.47 -7.89 -6.88
CA LEU A 249 -3.31 -6.74 -5.98
C LEU A 249 -3.00 -5.44 -6.74
N ASP A 250 -2.26 -5.50 -7.85
CA ASP A 250 -2.01 -4.32 -8.70
C ASP A 250 -3.30 -3.85 -9.37
N TRP A 251 -4.13 -4.80 -9.82
CA TRP A 251 -5.44 -4.53 -10.40
C TRP A 251 -6.42 -3.98 -9.36
N LEU A 252 -6.50 -4.59 -8.17
CA LEU A 252 -7.37 -4.13 -7.08
C LEU A 252 -7.00 -2.71 -6.63
N GLU A 253 -5.71 -2.37 -6.55
CA GLU A 253 -5.28 -1.03 -6.16
C GLU A 253 -5.68 0.04 -7.17
N LEU A 254 -5.68 -0.27 -8.47
CA LEU A 254 -6.07 0.68 -9.52
C LEU A 254 -7.57 0.73 -9.80
N TYR A 255 -8.24 -0.43 -9.86
CA TYR A 255 -9.61 -0.56 -10.38
C TYR A 255 -10.59 -1.19 -9.40
N GLY A 256 -10.12 -1.77 -8.28
CA GLY A 256 -10.95 -2.53 -7.35
C GLY A 256 -12.18 -1.75 -6.89
N SER A 257 -11.99 -0.51 -6.44
CA SER A 257 -13.09 0.36 -5.98
C SER A 257 -14.09 0.68 -7.08
N GLN A 258 -13.60 0.99 -8.30
CA GLN A 258 -14.46 1.26 -9.47
C GLN A 258 -15.29 0.03 -9.86
N LYS A 259 -14.75 -1.17 -9.63
CA LYS A 259 -15.37 -2.47 -9.95
C LYS A 259 -16.19 -3.05 -8.79
N GLY A 260 -16.41 -2.28 -7.72
CA GLY A 260 -17.26 -2.68 -6.58
C GLY A 260 -16.56 -3.53 -5.52
N TYR A 261 -15.25 -3.71 -5.60
CA TYR A 261 -14.46 -4.34 -4.55
C TYR A 261 -14.13 -3.32 -3.45
N VAL A 262 -14.18 -3.78 -2.20
CA VAL A 262 -13.96 -2.92 -1.02
C VAL A 262 -12.61 -3.22 -0.38
N LYS A 263 -11.96 -2.17 0.13
CA LYS A 263 -10.80 -2.32 0.98
C LYS A 263 -11.22 -2.97 2.31
N ASP A 264 -10.32 -3.75 2.90
CA ASP A 264 -10.47 -4.27 4.26
C ASP A 264 -10.76 -3.09 5.21
N ARG A 265 -11.57 -3.32 6.24
CA ARG A 265 -11.81 -2.28 7.25
C ARG A 265 -10.48 -1.89 7.87
N ASP A 266 -10.22 -0.58 7.96
CA ASP A 266 -9.04 -0.08 8.63
C ASP A 266 -9.18 -0.39 10.11
N THR A 267 -8.41 -1.36 10.59
CA THR A 267 -8.31 -1.64 12.02
C THR A 267 -7.46 -0.55 12.63
N LYS A 268 -7.86 -0.05 13.80
CA LYS A 268 -7.09 0.97 14.54
C LYS A 268 -5.62 0.57 14.70
N TYR A 269 -5.36 -0.72 14.89
CA TYR A 269 -4.04 -1.31 15.06
C TYR A 269 -3.66 -2.12 13.82
N ASN A 270 -2.99 -1.48 12.86
CA ASN A 270 -2.66 -2.10 11.57
C ASN A 270 -1.17 -2.43 11.46
N PHE A 271 -0.84 -3.72 11.34
CA PHE A 271 0.54 -4.18 11.22
C PHE A 271 1.29 -3.61 10.01
N VAL A 272 0.63 -3.53 8.85
CA VAL A 272 1.28 -3.02 7.63
C VAL A 272 1.63 -1.54 7.80
N GLN A 273 0.73 -0.77 8.42
CA GLN A 273 0.98 0.63 8.72
C GLN A 273 2.09 0.78 9.77
N TYR A 274 2.04 0.01 10.85
CA TYR A 274 3.08 -0.01 11.89
C TYR A 274 4.47 -0.30 11.31
N ILE A 275 4.61 -1.32 10.44
CA ILE A 275 5.89 -1.63 9.79
C ILE A 275 6.34 -0.51 8.84
N LYS A 276 5.42 0.15 8.12
CA LYS A 276 5.76 1.32 7.29
C LYS A 276 6.32 2.46 8.15
N ASP A 277 5.71 2.72 9.31
CA ASP A 277 6.14 3.78 10.22
C ASP A 277 7.48 3.45 10.89
N LYS A 278 7.68 2.22 11.35
CA LYS A 278 8.99 1.74 11.83
C LYS A 278 10.06 1.82 10.74
N ASN A 279 9.73 1.47 9.49
CA ASN A 279 10.65 1.62 8.36
C ASN A 279 11.05 3.08 8.11
N LYS A 280 10.10 4.01 8.24
CA LYS A 280 10.36 5.46 8.14
C LYS A 280 11.27 5.95 9.27
N GLN A 281 11.00 5.54 10.51
CA GLN A 281 11.82 5.88 11.68
C GLN A 281 13.25 5.35 11.52
N PHE A 282 13.40 4.07 11.19
CA PHE A 282 14.69 3.41 10.98
C PHE A 282 15.50 4.08 9.87
N ARG A 283 14.88 4.35 8.72
CA ARG A 283 15.54 5.07 7.62
C ARG A 283 16.00 6.46 8.05
N SER A 284 15.19 7.18 8.83
CA SER A 284 15.57 8.51 9.34
C SER A 284 16.79 8.42 10.25
N LYS A 285 16.87 7.40 11.13
CA LYS A 285 18.03 7.16 11.99
C LYS A 285 19.29 6.79 11.20
N VAL A 286 19.17 5.99 10.14
CA VAL A 286 20.30 5.70 9.24
C VAL A 286 20.83 6.97 8.59
N PHE A 287 19.95 7.84 8.07
CA PHE A 287 20.37 9.12 7.47
C PHE A 287 21.03 10.05 8.48
N GLU A 288 20.44 10.22 9.67
CA GLU A 288 21.01 11.02 10.77
C GLU A 288 22.42 10.54 11.14
N TYR A 289 22.59 9.22 11.27
CA TYR A 289 23.87 8.61 11.60
C TYR A 289 24.93 8.84 10.52
N LEU A 290 24.58 8.63 9.24
CA LEU A 290 25.51 8.86 8.14
C LEU A 290 25.87 10.35 8.01
N LYS A 291 24.89 11.25 8.13
CA LYS A 291 25.11 12.70 8.11
C LYS A 291 26.03 13.19 9.23
N THR A 292 26.00 12.53 10.39
CA THR A 292 26.87 12.86 11.53
C THR A 292 28.27 12.27 11.39
N ARG A 293 28.40 11.14 10.69
CA ARG A 293 29.66 10.41 10.53
C ARG A 293 30.55 10.93 9.40
N PHE A 294 29.95 11.54 8.38
CA PHE A 294 30.63 11.99 7.15
C PHE A 294 30.45 13.49 6.94
N ASP A 295 31.46 14.13 6.36
CA ASP A 295 31.46 15.58 6.14
C ASP A 295 30.46 15.99 5.03
N GLN A 296 30.13 17.28 4.95
CA GLN A 296 29.22 17.82 3.91
C GLN A 296 29.74 17.63 2.47
N SER A 297 31.05 17.43 2.29
CA SER A 297 31.65 17.07 1.00
C SER A 297 31.45 15.59 0.66
N GLU A 298 31.26 14.74 1.67
CA GLU A 298 31.15 13.29 1.55
C GLU A 298 29.69 12.81 1.50
N TYR A 299 28.78 13.52 2.18
CA TYR A 299 27.37 13.18 2.32
C TYR A 299 26.44 14.29 1.80
N LEU A 300 25.49 13.92 0.94
CA LEU A 300 24.45 14.80 0.43
C LEU A 300 23.07 14.15 0.54
N ASP A 301 22.12 14.81 1.21
CA ASP A 301 20.70 14.42 1.19
C ASP A 301 19.92 15.31 0.21
N LEU A 302 19.36 14.70 -0.84
CA LEU A 302 18.59 15.43 -1.85
C LEU A 302 17.16 15.79 -1.41
N LYS A 303 16.63 15.17 -0.35
CA LYS A 303 15.28 15.44 0.16
C LYS A 303 15.17 16.75 0.94
N ASP A 304 16.28 17.24 1.51
CA ASP A 304 16.36 18.55 2.16
C ASP A 304 16.21 19.72 1.15
N SER A 305 16.14 19.44 -0.16
CA SER A 305 16.19 20.48 -1.20
C SER A 305 14.87 20.83 -1.90
N THR A 306 13.79 20.02 -1.87
CA THR A 306 12.55 20.30 -2.64
C THR A 306 11.29 19.58 -2.12
N SER A 307 10.20 20.33 -1.93
CA SER A 307 8.93 19.87 -1.31
C SER A 307 7.74 19.81 -2.28
N ASN A 308 7.87 19.22 -3.48
CA ASN A 308 6.70 19.08 -4.37
C ASN A 308 6.75 17.86 -5.31
N ARG A 309 5.59 17.37 -5.78
CA ARG A 309 5.49 16.22 -6.72
C ARG A 309 6.18 16.45 -8.08
N TYR A 310 6.42 17.70 -8.45
CA TYR A 310 7.22 18.11 -9.62
C TYR A 310 8.74 18.09 -9.37
N ALA A 311 9.17 17.74 -8.14
CA ALA A 311 10.57 17.61 -7.75
C ALA A 311 11.30 16.40 -8.36
N SER A 312 10.61 15.46 -9.01
CA SER A 312 11.25 14.26 -9.59
C SER A 312 12.39 14.60 -10.56
N LYS A 313 12.23 15.62 -11.40
CA LYS A 313 13.28 16.06 -12.35
C LYS A 313 14.41 16.83 -11.68
N GLU A 314 14.09 17.72 -10.74
CA GLU A 314 15.12 18.48 -10.00
C GLU A 314 15.95 17.53 -9.13
N LEU A 315 15.31 16.52 -8.54
CA LEU A 315 15.97 15.43 -7.80
C LEU A 315 16.78 14.51 -8.73
N ALA A 316 16.28 14.19 -9.93
CA ALA A 316 17.04 13.42 -10.93
C ALA A 316 18.31 14.17 -11.35
N LEU A 317 18.17 15.46 -11.69
CA LEU A 317 19.29 16.34 -12.03
C LEU A 317 20.23 16.53 -10.84
N GLY A 318 19.69 16.63 -9.62
CA GLY A 318 20.45 16.69 -8.37
C GLY A 318 21.31 15.45 -8.18
N THR A 319 20.74 14.27 -8.42
CA THR A 319 21.43 12.98 -8.38
C THR A 319 22.56 12.94 -9.40
N VAL A 320 22.29 13.25 -10.66
CA VAL A 320 23.32 13.28 -11.72
C VAL A 320 24.43 14.30 -11.41
N LYS A 321 24.08 15.49 -10.90
CA LYS A 321 25.06 16.50 -10.49
C LYS A 321 25.94 16.02 -9.34
N ALA A 322 25.36 15.36 -8.34
CA ALA A 322 26.09 14.82 -7.21
C ALA A 322 27.04 13.69 -7.63
N MET A 323 26.59 12.78 -8.49
CA MET A 323 27.44 11.72 -9.06
C MET A 323 28.58 12.29 -9.90
N ARG A 324 28.34 13.31 -10.74
CA ARG A 324 29.39 14.00 -11.51
C ARG A 324 30.41 14.75 -10.64
N LYS A 325 30.00 15.19 -9.45
CA LYS A 325 30.90 15.75 -8.43
C LYS A 325 31.60 14.67 -7.61
N HIS A 326 31.36 13.40 -7.91
CA HIS A 326 31.86 12.25 -7.16
C HIS A 326 31.49 12.30 -5.67
N THR A 327 30.33 12.86 -5.31
CA THR A 327 29.84 12.88 -3.93
C THR A 327 29.70 11.45 -3.41
N PRO A 328 30.48 11.02 -2.40
CA PRO A 328 30.54 9.64 -1.94
C PRO A 328 29.21 8.99 -1.53
N ILE A 329 28.38 9.71 -0.77
CA ILE A 329 27.13 9.20 -0.22
C ILE A 329 26.01 10.15 -0.61
N ILE A 330 25.06 9.68 -1.42
CA ILE A 330 23.91 10.46 -1.87
C ILE A 330 22.65 9.81 -1.32
N ALA A 331 22.00 10.45 -0.35
CA ALA A 331 20.73 10.01 0.20
C ALA A 331 19.55 10.55 -0.62
N ASN A 332 18.49 9.75 -0.70
CA ASN A 332 17.25 10.10 -1.41
C ASN A 332 17.45 10.42 -2.89
N ALA A 333 18.33 9.66 -3.55
CA ALA A 333 18.60 9.80 -4.96
C ALA A 333 17.40 9.39 -5.81
N PHE A 334 16.96 10.28 -6.69
CA PHE A 334 15.93 10.01 -7.67
C PHE A 334 16.58 9.57 -8.99
N PHE A 335 16.08 8.51 -9.58
CA PHE A 335 16.48 8.06 -10.91
C PHE A 335 15.28 7.96 -11.85
N PHE A 336 15.56 8.15 -13.13
CA PHE A 336 14.64 7.99 -14.23
C PHE A 336 15.41 7.34 -15.38
N ASP A 337 14.96 6.16 -15.80
CA ASP A 337 15.54 5.42 -16.92
C ASP A 337 14.48 5.29 -18.01
N ASP A 338 14.65 6.05 -19.09
CA ASP A 338 13.84 6.03 -20.31
C ASP A 338 14.38 5.05 -21.35
N SER A 339 15.57 4.48 -21.13
CA SER A 339 16.14 3.47 -22.03
C SER A 339 15.46 2.11 -21.86
N SER A 340 14.80 1.89 -20.72
CA SER A 340 13.95 0.72 -20.51
C SER A 340 12.56 0.89 -21.12
N SER A 341 11.98 -0.23 -21.57
CA SER A 341 10.63 -0.28 -22.10
C SER A 341 9.79 -1.25 -21.25
N PRO A 342 8.89 -0.76 -20.39
CA PRO A 342 8.54 0.65 -20.21
C PRO A 342 9.57 1.43 -19.36
N PRO A 343 9.60 2.78 -19.47
CA PRO A 343 10.43 3.62 -18.63
C PRO A 343 10.21 3.34 -17.14
N VAL A 344 11.28 3.39 -16.35
CA VAL A 344 11.25 3.11 -14.91
C VAL A 344 11.78 4.29 -14.11
N TYR A 345 11.19 4.52 -12.95
CA TYR A 345 11.59 5.64 -12.09
C TYR A 345 11.44 5.34 -10.60
N GLY A 346 12.10 6.14 -9.77
CA GLY A 346 11.84 6.17 -8.34
C GLY A 346 12.95 6.80 -7.53
N ASN A 347 12.78 6.75 -6.22
CA ASN A 347 13.79 7.18 -5.25
C ASN A 347 14.46 5.95 -4.64
N ILE A 348 15.77 5.85 -4.74
CA ILE A 348 16.58 4.91 -3.95
C ILE A 348 16.98 5.58 -2.64
N ASP A 349 17.07 4.80 -1.57
CA ASP A 349 17.34 5.36 -0.24
C ASP A 349 18.76 5.94 -0.15
N LEU A 350 19.76 5.22 -0.68
CA LEU A 350 21.16 5.64 -0.75
C LEU A 350 21.78 5.23 -2.10
N LEU A 351 22.61 6.10 -2.67
CA LEU A 351 23.69 5.72 -3.59
C LEU A 351 25.01 5.89 -2.86
N ILE A 352 25.81 4.83 -2.81
CA ILE A 352 27.10 4.83 -2.11
C ILE A 352 28.19 4.51 -3.11
N ARG A 353 29.20 5.36 -3.22
CA ARG A 353 30.38 5.13 -4.05
C ARG A 353 31.14 3.91 -3.52
N GLU A 354 31.61 3.05 -4.41
CA GLU A 354 32.04 1.69 -4.05
C GLU A 354 33.18 1.68 -3.01
N ASP A 355 34.10 2.64 -3.09
CA ASP A 355 35.20 2.85 -2.14
C ASP A 355 34.76 3.31 -0.73
N TYR A 356 33.51 3.75 -0.56
CA TYR A 356 32.96 4.13 0.75
C TYR A 356 32.19 3.00 1.43
N ILE A 357 31.93 1.89 0.75
CA ILE A 357 31.22 0.75 1.35
C ILE A 357 31.97 0.22 2.57
N SER A 358 33.30 0.03 2.46
CA SER A 358 34.16 -0.42 3.58
C SER A 358 34.34 0.61 4.69
N LYS A 359 34.07 1.90 4.42
CA LYS A 359 34.05 2.96 5.44
C LYS A 359 32.77 2.95 6.26
N ILE A 360 31.68 2.41 5.72
CA ILE A 360 30.36 2.36 6.35
C ILE A 360 30.14 1.02 7.06
N PHE A 361 30.42 -0.09 6.36
CA PHE A 361 30.12 -1.44 6.83
C PHE A 361 31.37 -2.15 7.35
N LYS A 362 31.22 -2.91 8.45
CA LYS A 362 32.36 -3.61 9.09
C LYS A 362 32.88 -4.77 8.23
N GLU A 363 31.98 -5.53 7.63
CA GLU A 363 32.31 -6.72 6.84
C GLU A 363 31.94 -6.49 5.37
N THR A 364 32.95 -6.44 4.49
CA THR A 364 32.79 -6.27 3.04
C THR A 364 33.85 -7.09 2.30
N LYS A 365 33.50 -7.68 1.14
CA LYS A 365 34.45 -8.40 0.27
C LYS A 365 34.77 -7.67 -1.03
N ILE A 366 34.72 -6.34 -1.03
CA ILE A 366 35.08 -5.58 -2.22
C ILE A 366 36.61 -5.60 -2.35
N GLU A 367 37.13 -6.45 -3.24
CA GLU A 367 38.58 -6.65 -3.42
C GLU A 367 39.26 -5.48 -4.17
N ALA A 368 38.52 -4.77 -5.02
CA ALA A 368 39.00 -3.61 -5.78
C ALA A 368 37.87 -2.60 -6.03
N PRO A 369 37.64 -1.64 -5.12
CA PRO A 369 36.54 -0.68 -5.26
C PRO A 369 36.81 0.32 -6.39
N ASP A 370 35.79 0.61 -7.19
CA ASP A 370 35.81 1.68 -8.18
C ASP A 370 35.43 3.03 -7.53
N GLU A 371 36.33 4.00 -7.59
CA GLU A 371 36.15 5.36 -7.02
C GLU A 371 35.12 6.22 -7.77
N THR A 372 34.55 5.71 -8.86
CA THR A 372 33.54 6.41 -9.67
C THR A 372 32.20 5.67 -9.75
N SER A 373 32.18 4.39 -9.38
CA SER A 373 30.99 3.55 -9.43
C SER A 373 30.13 3.68 -8.18
N TYR A 374 28.81 3.66 -8.35
CA TYR A 374 27.84 3.80 -7.27
C TYR A 374 26.99 2.55 -7.08
N VAL A 375 26.85 2.13 -5.83
CA VAL A 375 26.01 1.02 -5.41
C VAL A 375 24.66 1.57 -4.90
N PRO A 376 23.53 1.17 -5.50
CA PRO A 376 22.22 1.48 -4.95
C PRO A 376 21.97 0.65 -3.70
N VAL A 377 21.62 1.31 -2.60
CA VAL A 377 21.32 0.66 -1.32
C VAL A 377 19.90 1.02 -0.87
N MET A 378 19.08 0.00 -0.64
CA MET A 378 17.75 0.12 -0.03
C MET A 378 17.84 -0.06 1.49
N ILE A 379 17.07 0.72 2.24
CA ILE A 379 16.98 0.61 3.69
C ILE A 379 15.65 -0.04 4.07
N LYS A 380 15.72 -1.16 4.81
CA LYS A 380 14.53 -1.87 5.31
C LYS A 380 14.62 -2.18 6.79
N PHE A 381 13.61 -1.81 7.55
CA PHE A 381 13.43 -2.26 8.94
C PHE A 381 13.08 -3.75 8.96
N LYS A 382 14.11 -4.59 8.87
CA LYS A 382 14.01 -6.05 8.76
C LYS A 382 15.29 -6.72 9.23
N THR A 383 15.18 -7.92 9.78
CA THR A 383 16.28 -8.89 9.84
C THR A 383 16.57 -9.44 8.46
N LEU A 384 17.76 -9.22 7.92
CA LEU A 384 18.20 -9.81 6.66
C LEU A 384 18.41 -11.31 6.83
N GLU A 385 17.82 -12.09 5.94
CA GLU A 385 18.09 -13.53 5.80
C GLU A 385 19.10 -13.71 4.68
N LEU A 386 20.38 -13.84 5.04
CA LEU A 386 21.47 -14.02 4.08
C LEU A 386 21.63 -15.51 3.74
N LEU A 387 22.18 -15.79 2.56
CA LEU A 387 22.53 -17.14 2.13
C LEU A 387 23.69 -17.70 2.99
N SER A 388 24.05 -18.96 2.77
CA SER A 388 25.10 -19.65 3.54
C SER A 388 26.49 -19.02 3.43
N ASP A 389 26.71 -18.14 2.45
CA ASP A 389 27.91 -17.31 2.31
C ASP A 389 27.97 -16.14 3.32
N GLY A 390 26.86 -15.86 4.01
CA GLY A 390 26.73 -14.79 4.99
C GLY A 390 26.71 -13.38 4.38
N GLU A 391 26.42 -13.25 3.09
CA GLU A 391 26.50 -11.98 2.35
C GLU A 391 25.33 -11.79 1.38
N SER A 392 25.06 -12.81 0.56
CA SER A 392 24.09 -12.70 -0.54
C SER A 392 22.65 -12.75 -0.03
N LEU A 393 21.77 -11.96 -0.64
CA LEU A 393 20.33 -12.02 -0.38
C LEU A 393 19.70 -13.26 -1.03
N GLY A 394 18.86 -13.97 -0.28
CA GLY A 394 18.04 -15.06 -0.81
C GLY A 394 16.89 -14.58 -1.72
N ASN A 395 16.39 -15.49 -2.56
CA ASN A 395 15.32 -15.26 -3.54
C ASN A 395 13.90 -15.57 -2.98
N SER A 396 13.68 -15.42 -1.67
CA SER A 396 12.40 -15.75 -1.02
C SER A 396 11.69 -14.52 -0.42
N GLY A 397 10.36 -14.57 -0.40
CA GLY A 397 9.50 -13.52 0.16
C GLY A 397 9.81 -12.12 -0.37
N MET A 398 9.75 -11.11 0.51
CA MET A 398 10.01 -9.71 0.16
C MET A 398 11.47 -9.42 -0.24
N GLN A 399 12.45 -10.23 0.18
CA GLN A 399 13.84 -10.04 -0.24
C GLN A 399 14.02 -10.25 -1.74
N SER A 400 13.28 -11.21 -2.32
CA SER A 400 13.22 -11.38 -3.77
C SER A 400 12.73 -10.11 -4.46
N ALA A 401 11.65 -9.49 -3.96
CA ALA A 401 11.12 -8.24 -4.53
C ALA A 401 12.15 -7.09 -4.45
N TYR A 402 12.86 -6.93 -3.33
CA TYR A 402 13.90 -5.91 -3.20
C TYR A 402 15.09 -6.17 -4.14
N LYS A 403 15.46 -7.42 -4.36
CA LYS A 403 16.52 -7.80 -5.29
C LYS A 403 16.17 -7.44 -6.75
N HIS A 404 14.95 -7.74 -7.19
CA HIS A 404 14.47 -7.34 -8.52
C HIS A 404 14.33 -5.82 -8.66
N GLN A 405 13.91 -5.14 -7.59
CA GLN A 405 13.87 -3.68 -7.56
C GLN A 405 15.28 -3.08 -7.72
N LEU A 406 16.26 -3.58 -6.95
CA LEU A 406 17.65 -3.18 -7.07
C LEU A 406 18.18 -3.42 -8.47
N ALA A 407 17.84 -4.55 -9.13
CA ALA A 407 18.23 -4.82 -10.51
C ALA A 407 17.86 -3.68 -11.47
N LEU A 408 16.64 -3.16 -11.37
CA LEU A 408 16.19 -2.03 -12.20
C LEU A 408 16.98 -0.76 -11.91
N VAL A 409 17.29 -0.48 -10.64
CA VAL A 409 18.10 0.69 -10.26
C VAL A 409 19.54 0.54 -10.75
N SER A 410 20.15 -0.64 -10.56
CA SER A 410 21.51 -0.94 -11.02
C SER A 410 21.64 -0.76 -12.53
N LYS A 411 20.66 -1.24 -13.30
CA LYS A 411 20.59 -1.02 -14.75
C LYS A 411 20.50 0.46 -15.09
N ALA A 412 19.62 1.22 -14.41
CA ALA A 412 19.48 2.66 -14.61
C ALA A 412 20.78 3.44 -14.31
N LEU A 413 21.63 2.93 -13.42
CA LEU A 413 22.94 3.49 -13.12
C LEU A 413 24.05 3.05 -14.10
N GLY A 414 23.75 2.17 -15.06
CA GLY A 414 24.72 1.64 -16.02
C GLY A 414 25.68 0.58 -15.45
N LYS A 415 25.33 -0.05 -14.32
CA LYS A 415 26.12 -1.16 -13.74
C LYS A 415 26.15 -2.36 -14.68
N ARG A 416 27.29 -3.03 -14.77
CA ARG A 416 27.51 -4.23 -15.58
C ARG A 416 27.25 -5.50 -14.76
N ALA A 417 27.02 -6.61 -15.45
CA ALA A 417 26.90 -7.93 -14.83
C ALA A 417 28.20 -8.38 -14.12
N SER A 418 29.34 -7.88 -14.60
CA SER A 418 30.67 -8.17 -14.06
C SER A 418 31.04 -7.35 -12.81
N ASP A 419 30.21 -6.39 -12.40
CA ASP A 419 30.56 -5.51 -11.29
C ASP A 419 30.45 -6.27 -9.96
N ASN A 420 31.45 -6.10 -9.10
CA ASN A 420 31.57 -6.82 -7.83
C ASN A 420 30.37 -6.62 -6.90
N LEU A 421 29.75 -5.43 -6.96
CA LEU A 421 28.58 -5.07 -6.17
C LEU A 421 27.58 -4.27 -7.01
N GLN A 422 26.48 -4.93 -7.38
CA GLN A 422 25.45 -4.34 -8.23
C GLN A 422 24.36 -3.62 -7.42
N GLY A 423 24.05 -4.08 -6.22
CA GLY A 423 23.07 -3.46 -5.33
C GLY A 423 23.12 -4.03 -3.91
N GLY A 424 22.64 -3.26 -2.94
CA GLY A 424 22.69 -3.60 -1.52
C GLY A 424 21.37 -3.39 -0.77
N LEU A 425 21.17 -4.19 0.27
CA LEU A 425 20.06 -4.04 1.21
C LEU A 425 20.62 -3.87 2.62
N LEU A 426 20.35 -2.71 3.21
CA LEU A 426 20.64 -2.43 4.62
C LEU A 426 19.43 -2.83 5.45
N GLY A 427 19.64 -3.81 6.33
CA GLY A 427 18.67 -4.24 7.33
C GLY A 427 19.07 -3.78 8.72
N ARG A 428 18.17 -3.97 9.69
CA ARG A 428 18.42 -3.65 11.09
C ARG A 428 19.41 -4.62 11.75
N CYS A 429 19.40 -5.87 11.29
CA CYS A 429 20.22 -6.98 11.74
C CYS A 429 20.29 -8.04 10.64
N TYR A 430 21.07 -9.10 10.84
CA TYR A 430 21.14 -10.21 9.88
C TYR A 430 21.16 -11.57 10.59
N LYS A 431 20.77 -12.61 9.85
CA LYS A 431 20.99 -14.01 10.20
C LYS A 431 21.33 -14.83 8.95
N TYR A 432 22.14 -15.88 9.12
CA TYR A 432 22.37 -16.89 8.09
C TYR A 432 22.77 -18.23 8.73
N THR A 433 22.61 -19.31 7.98
CA THR A 433 23.01 -20.65 8.40
C THR A 433 24.03 -21.20 7.42
N SER A 434 25.19 -21.61 7.93
CA SER A 434 26.28 -22.19 7.14
C SER A 434 26.79 -23.44 7.87
N SER A 435 26.92 -24.54 7.14
CA SER A 435 27.38 -25.84 7.67
C SER A 435 26.65 -26.26 8.97
N GLY A 436 25.32 -26.08 9.01
CA GLY A 436 24.47 -26.42 10.16
C GLY A 436 24.52 -25.44 11.35
N SER A 437 25.43 -24.46 11.33
CA SER A 437 25.54 -23.43 12.37
C SER A 437 24.84 -22.14 11.96
N THR A 438 24.13 -21.51 12.89
CA THR A 438 23.40 -20.25 12.63
C THR A 438 24.12 -19.06 13.25
N PHE A 439 24.43 -18.07 12.42
CA PHE A 439 25.10 -16.83 12.79
C PHE A 439 24.10 -15.68 12.78
N ARG A 440 24.28 -14.70 13.67
CA ARG A 440 23.41 -13.53 13.83
C ARG A 440 24.26 -12.30 14.18
N GLY A 441 23.88 -11.13 13.67
CA GLY A 441 24.44 -9.84 14.07
C GLY A 441 23.34 -8.85 14.36
N ASN A 442 23.57 -7.95 15.33
CA ASN A 442 22.55 -7.03 15.84
C ASN A 442 22.77 -5.56 15.45
N GLY A 443 23.80 -5.24 14.66
CA GLY A 443 24.06 -3.90 14.14
C GLY A 443 23.69 -3.75 12.67
N CYS A 444 23.05 -2.63 12.32
CA CYS A 444 22.64 -2.35 10.93
C CYS A 444 23.81 -2.07 9.97
N PHE A 445 24.98 -1.68 10.49
CA PHE A 445 26.21 -1.46 9.72
C PHE A 445 27.23 -2.60 9.86
N ASP A 446 26.84 -3.73 10.46
CA ASP A 446 27.74 -4.89 10.55
C ASP A 446 27.95 -5.52 9.16
N LYS A 447 26.87 -5.68 8.38
CA LYS A 447 26.88 -6.24 7.02
C LYS A 447 25.91 -5.52 6.09
N LEU A 448 26.28 -5.45 4.82
CA LEU A 448 25.38 -5.08 3.72
C LEU A 448 24.93 -6.36 3.00
N GLY A 449 23.62 -6.58 2.87
CA GLY A 449 23.11 -7.72 2.11
C GLY A 449 23.27 -7.49 0.60
N VAL A 450 23.97 -8.39 -0.09
CA VAL A 450 24.33 -8.22 -1.52
C VAL A 450 23.22 -8.76 -2.43
N ALA A 451 22.76 -7.92 -3.36
CA ALA A 451 21.83 -8.32 -4.42
C ALA A 451 22.61 -8.81 -5.65
N VAL A 452 22.75 -10.13 -5.79
CA VAL A 452 23.38 -10.77 -6.97
C VAL A 452 22.41 -10.76 -8.16
N ILE A 453 22.64 -9.92 -9.17
CA ILE A 453 21.69 -9.71 -10.26
C ILE A 453 22.16 -10.50 -11.50
N ASP A 454 21.53 -11.65 -11.70
CA ASP A 454 21.69 -12.46 -12.90
C ASP A 454 20.65 -12.11 -13.99
N ASP A 455 20.76 -12.75 -15.15
CA ASP A 455 19.88 -12.52 -16.29
C ASP A 455 18.41 -12.87 -15.98
N ASP A 456 18.14 -13.88 -15.14
CA ASP A 456 16.77 -14.29 -14.78
C ASP A 456 16.08 -13.23 -13.91
N ILE A 457 16.79 -12.69 -12.92
CA ILE A 457 16.31 -11.56 -12.09
C ILE A 457 16.02 -10.35 -12.98
N MET A 458 16.91 -10.01 -13.92
CA MET A 458 16.74 -8.86 -14.80
C MET A 458 15.55 -9.05 -15.76
N GLN A 459 15.43 -10.21 -16.40
CA GLN A 459 14.33 -10.53 -17.31
C GLN A 459 12.99 -10.53 -16.57
N THR A 460 12.94 -11.13 -15.38
CA THR A 460 11.74 -11.15 -14.53
C THR A 460 11.33 -9.73 -14.13
N ALA A 461 12.29 -8.87 -13.78
CA ALA A 461 12.00 -7.48 -13.43
C ALA A 461 11.45 -6.67 -14.63
N GLN A 462 12.00 -6.87 -15.83
CA GLN A 462 11.52 -6.21 -17.05
C GLN A 462 10.10 -6.67 -17.43
N LEU A 463 9.83 -7.97 -17.33
CA LEU A 463 8.50 -8.52 -17.56
C LEU A 463 7.49 -7.96 -16.56
N ALA A 464 7.88 -7.85 -15.29
CA ALA A 464 7.06 -7.23 -14.25
C ALA A 464 6.70 -5.77 -14.56
N LEU A 465 7.63 -4.99 -15.11
CA LEU A 465 7.37 -3.62 -15.56
C LEU A 465 6.33 -3.60 -16.70
N LYS A 466 6.52 -4.47 -17.70
CA LYS A 466 5.58 -4.59 -18.84
C LYS A 466 4.17 -4.94 -18.36
N THR A 467 4.03 -5.96 -17.51
CA THR A 467 2.74 -6.35 -16.93
C THR A 467 2.12 -5.24 -16.10
N ARG A 468 2.92 -4.54 -15.29
CA ARG A 468 2.40 -3.45 -14.45
C ARG A 468 1.83 -2.31 -15.30
N LEU A 469 2.51 -1.95 -16.39
CA LEU A 469 2.05 -0.92 -17.34
C LEU A 469 0.82 -1.37 -18.13
N ASP A 470 0.79 -2.64 -18.53
CA ASP A 470 -0.37 -3.21 -19.19
C ASP A 470 -1.62 -3.14 -18.29
N ILE A 471 -1.51 -3.52 -17.01
CA ILE A 471 -2.60 -3.33 -16.04
C ILE A 471 -2.98 -1.84 -15.93
N GLN A 472 -2.02 -0.89 -15.91
CA GLN A 472 -2.32 0.56 -15.89
C GLN A 472 -3.11 1.04 -17.11
N ARG A 473 -2.90 0.45 -18.29
CA ARG A 473 -3.51 0.91 -19.54
C ARG A 473 -4.82 0.19 -19.86
N ASN A 474 -4.84 -1.12 -19.65
CA ASN A 474 -5.88 -2.02 -20.14
C ASN A 474 -6.70 -2.66 -19.01
N GLY A 475 -6.26 -2.52 -17.75
CA GLY A 475 -6.87 -3.24 -16.62
C GLY A 475 -8.34 -2.89 -16.34
N ALA A 476 -8.84 -1.75 -16.83
CA ALA A 476 -10.25 -1.40 -16.76
C ALA A 476 -11.16 -2.40 -17.51
N GLU A 477 -10.64 -3.04 -18.58
CA GLU A 477 -11.38 -4.00 -19.41
C GLU A 477 -11.27 -5.45 -18.90
N TYR A 478 -10.42 -5.70 -17.91
CA TYR A 478 -10.18 -7.06 -17.41
C TYR A 478 -11.37 -7.60 -16.63
N ASP A 479 -11.72 -8.87 -16.87
CA ASP A 479 -12.75 -9.59 -16.13
C ASP A 479 -12.13 -10.36 -14.94
N PRO A 480 -12.53 -10.05 -13.69
CA PRO A 480 -12.08 -10.78 -12.52
C PRO A 480 -12.41 -12.28 -12.48
N SER A 481 -13.33 -12.78 -13.32
CA SER A 481 -13.57 -14.22 -13.47
C SER A 481 -12.45 -14.97 -14.20
N GLU A 482 -11.44 -14.27 -14.72
CA GLU A 482 -10.27 -14.90 -15.36
C GLU A 482 -9.02 -14.92 -14.47
N PHE A 483 -9.06 -14.31 -13.28
CA PHE A 483 -7.87 -14.13 -12.43
C PHE A 483 -7.42 -15.41 -11.70
N GLY A 484 -8.16 -16.51 -11.88
CA GLY A 484 -7.79 -17.84 -11.40
C GLY A 484 -6.62 -18.49 -12.16
N GLY A 485 -6.18 -17.94 -13.30
CA GLY A 485 -5.10 -18.50 -14.12
C GLY A 485 -3.67 -18.38 -13.53
N ILE A 486 -2.64 -18.93 -14.20
CA ILE A 486 -1.21 -18.73 -13.86
C ILE A 486 -0.49 -17.73 -14.75
N ASP A 487 -1.04 -17.42 -15.92
CA ASP A 487 -0.42 -16.53 -16.88
C ASP A 487 -0.52 -15.08 -16.40
N ARG A 488 0.37 -14.74 -15.48
CA ARG A 488 0.50 -13.41 -14.90
C ARG A 488 1.06 -12.39 -15.89
N ASP A 489 1.57 -12.84 -17.03
CA ASP A 489 2.20 -11.98 -18.04
C ASP A 489 1.12 -11.31 -18.89
N SER A 490 0.00 -12.01 -19.12
CA SER A 490 -1.14 -11.52 -19.91
C SER A 490 -2.33 -11.01 -19.08
N ARG A 491 -2.47 -11.41 -17.81
CA ARG A 491 -3.59 -10.99 -16.96
C ARG A 491 -3.27 -11.01 -15.46
N PRO A 492 -4.05 -10.34 -14.61
CA PRO A 492 -3.93 -10.44 -13.17
C PRO A 492 -4.15 -11.87 -12.66
N VAL A 493 -3.33 -12.28 -11.68
CA VAL A 493 -3.36 -13.62 -11.09
C VAL A 493 -3.48 -13.52 -9.58
N VAL A 494 -4.30 -14.40 -9.01
CA VAL A 494 -4.48 -14.58 -7.57
C VAL A 494 -3.44 -15.55 -6.99
N ASN A 495 -2.90 -15.21 -5.83
CA ASN A 495 -2.13 -16.12 -4.98
C ASN A 495 -2.49 -15.97 -3.49
N MET A 496 -3.36 -16.84 -2.98
CA MET A 496 -3.80 -16.82 -1.58
C MET A 496 -2.72 -17.20 -0.55
N LYS A 497 -1.51 -17.57 -0.99
CA LYS A 497 -0.35 -17.76 -0.09
C LYS A 497 0.44 -16.48 0.16
N ASN A 498 0.20 -15.41 -0.61
CA ASN A 498 0.75 -14.10 -0.31
C ASN A 498 0.02 -13.47 0.89
N GLN A 499 0.75 -13.26 1.98
CA GLN A 499 0.25 -12.64 3.21
C GLN A 499 0.23 -11.10 3.14
N TYR A 500 0.98 -10.49 2.21
CA TYR A 500 1.04 -9.04 2.01
C TYR A 500 -0.09 -8.56 1.09
N SER A 501 -1.34 -8.75 1.52
CA SER A 501 -2.53 -8.46 0.72
C SER A 501 -3.42 -7.34 1.26
N TYR A 502 -3.08 -6.75 2.41
CA TYR A 502 -3.78 -5.56 2.93
C TYR A 502 -3.60 -4.36 1.97
N PRO A 503 -4.64 -3.55 1.71
CA PRO A 503 -5.98 -3.58 2.29
C PRO A 503 -6.99 -4.33 1.41
N TRP A 504 -6.59 -5.38 0.72
CA TRP A 504 -7.40 -6.08 -0.27
C TRP A 504 -7.60 -7.57 0.04
N HIS A 505 -7.33 -8.01 1.27
CA HIS A 505 -7.37 -9.43 1.63
C HIS A 505 -8.76 -10.04 1.43
N PHE A 506 -9.81 -9.35 1.86
CA PHE A 506 -11.19 -9.80 1.71
C PHE A 506 -11.60 -9.88 0.23
N SER A 507 -11.42 -8.79 -0.50
CA SER A 507 -11.77 -8.71 -1.93
C SER A 507 -11.00 -9.72 -2.78
N LYS A 508 -9.71 -9.91 -2.52
CA LYS A 508 -8.88 -10.96 -3.13
C LYS A 508 -9.42 -12.35 -2.82
N SER A 509 -9.85 -12.61 -1.57
CA SER A 509 -10.45 -13.89 -1.18
C SER A 509 -11.77 -14.17 -1.91
N LEU A 510 -12.58 -13.13 -2.18
CA LEU A 510 -13.81 -13.27 -2.98
C LEU A 510 -13.49 -13.66 -4.42
N ILE A 511 -12.51 -13.01 -5.04
CA ILE A 511 -12.04 -13.35 -6.40
C ILE A 511 -11.53 -14.79 -6.42
N ALA A 512 -10.69 -15.18 -5.46
CA ALA A 512 -10.15 -16.54 -5.35
C ALA A 512 -11.26 -17.60 -5.28
N ARG A 513 -12.29 -17.38 -4.43
CA ARG A 513 -13.40 -18.32 -4.26
C ARG A 513 -14.27 -18.42 -5.51
N LYS A 514 -14.58 -17.28 -6.15
CA LYS A 514 -15.34 -17.26 -7.41
C LYS A 514 -14.62 -18.03 -8.52
N ASN A 515 -13.30 -17.91 -8.57
CA ASN A 515 -12.43 -18.59 -9.54
C ASN A 515 -12.04 -20.02 -9.14
N GLN A 516 -12.50 -20.53 -7.99
CA GLN A 516 -12.08 -21.84 -7.49
C GLN A 516 -10.55 -22.00 -7.41
N ASP A 517 -9.86 -20.93 -7.03
CA ASP A 517 -8.40 -20.88 -7.07
C ASP A 517 -7.77 -21.88 -6.09
N VAL A 518 -6.96 -22.80 -6.63
CA VAL A 518 -6.33 -23.88 -5.85
C VAL A 518 -5.43 -23.38 -4.72
N THR A 519 -4.96 -22.13 -4.76
CA THR A 519 -4.15 -21.55 -3.68
C THR A 519 -4.93 -21.30 -2.39
N LEU A 520 -6.27 -21.41 -2.42
CA LEU A 520 -7.10 -21.48 -1.21
C LEU A 520 -6.76 -22.71 -0.34
N LEU A 521 -6.38 -23.82 -0.97
CA LEU A 521 -6.17 -25.10 -0.29
C LEU A 521 -4.93 -25.07 0.61
N TRP A 522 -5.02 -25.75 1.74
CA TRP A 522 -3.91 -25.95 2.66
C TRP A 522 -2.63 -26.40 1.92
N ASN A 523 -1.51 -25.72 2.13
CA ASN A 523 -0.20 -26.10 1.57
C ASN A 523 -0.11 -26.15 0.02
N VAL A 524 -1.07 -25.55 -0.69
CA VAL A 524 -1.05 -25.43 -2.16
C VAL A 524 -0.62 -24.02 -2.57
N GLY A 525 0.66 -23.83 -2.90
CA GLY A 525 1.18 -22.58 -3.46
C GLY A 525 1.28 -22.56 -5.00
N MET A 526 1.83 -21.47 -5.56
CA MET A 526 1.93 -21.23 -7.01
C MET A 526 2.61 -22.35 -7.81
N LYS A 527 3.63 -23.01 -7.25
CA LYS A 527 4.26 -24.17 -7.89
C LYS A 527 3.24 -25.26 -8.25
N HIS A 528 2.27 -25.52 -7.37
CA HIS A 528 1.24 -26.53 -7.62
C HIS A 528 0.19 -26.02 -8.60
N LYS A 529 -0.14 -24.73 -8.54
CA LYS A 529 -1.05 -24.08 -9.49
C LYS A 529 -0.53 -24.18 -10.93
N ILE A 530 0.78 -23.99 -11.13
CA ILE A 530 1.47 -24.16 -12.42
C ILE A 530 1.34 -25.61 -12.93
N ASN A 531 1.52 -26.61 -12.06
CA ASN A 531 1.35 -28.01 -12.46
C ASN A 531 -0.10 -28.33 -12.86
N ALA A 532 -1.07 -27.79 -12.12
CA ALA A 532 -2.50 -28.00 -12.34
C ALA A 532 -2.95 -27.52 -13.73
N GLU A 533 -2.51 -26.35 -14.17
CA GLU A 533 -2.89 -25.83 -15.49
C GLU A 533 -2.23 -26.58 -16.64
N ALA A 534 -1.01 -27.07 -16.46
CA ALA A 534 -0.36 -27.95 -17.44
C ALA A 534 -1.16 -29.27 -17.63
N ALA A 535 -1.90 -29.72 -16.63
CA ALA A 535 -2.76 -30.91 -16.69
C ALA A 535 -4.11 -30.70 -17.42
N THR A 536 -4.39 -29.48 -17.89
CA THR A 536 -5.40 -29.15 -18.93
C THR A 536 -6.87 -29.43 -18.60
N LEU A 537 -7.43 -28.93 -17.48
CA LEU A 537 -8.90 -28.78 -17.32
C LEU A 537 -9.22 -27.52 -16.50
N LYS A 538 -9.71 -26.46 -17.15
CA LYS A 538 -9.97 -25.13 -16.56
C LYS A 538 -11.33 -25.00 -15.84
N ASP A 539 -12.20 -26.00 -15.97
CA ASP A 539 -13.61 -25.91 -15.54
C ASP A 539 -13.90 -26.66 -14.24
N ARG A 540 -12.87 -27.14 -13.53
CA ARG A 540 -13.01 -27.78 -12.21
C ARG A 540 -11.77 -27.59 -11.35
N TRP A 541 -11.94 -27.73 -10.04
CA TRP A 541 -10.81 -27.91 -9.14
C TRP A 541 -9.94 -29.10 -9.56
N CYS A 542 -8.62 -28.90 -9.53
CA CYS A 542 -7.63 -29.92 -9.82
C CYS A 542 -7.50 -30.91 -8.66
N ASP A 543 -7.30 -32.19 -8.96
CA ASP A 543 -6.96 -33.20 -7.97
C ASP A 543 -5.48 -33.11 -7.54
N SER A 544 -5.10 -33.87 -6.52
CA SER A 544 -3.73 -33.86 -6.02
C SER A 544 -2.67 -34.32 -7.04
N ALA A 545 -3.03 -35.21 -7.97
CA ALA A 545 -2.12 -35.67 -9.00
C ALA A 545 -1.84 -34.56 -10.02
N GLU A 546 -2.88 -33.84 -10.42
CA GLU A 546 -2.81 -32.65 -11.29
C GLU A 546 -2.00 -31.52 -10.63
N LEU A 547 -2.06 -31.39 -9.30
CA LEU A 547 -1.21 -30.45 -8.53
C LEU A 547 0.28 -30.88 -8.44
N GLY A 548 0.64 -32.03 -9.02
CA GLY A 548 1.99 -32.60 -8.98
C GLY A 548 2.33 -33.33 -7.67
N MET A 549 1.33 -33.63 -6.82
CA MET A 549 1.52 -34.36 -5.57
C MET A 549 1.38 -35.87 -5.82
N LYS A 550 2.48 -36.50 -6.25
CA LYS A 550 2.44 -37.91 -6.67
C LYS A 550 2.20 -38.90 -5.51
N THR A 551 2.80 -38.67 -4.34
CA THR A 551 2.73 -39.57 -3.18
C THR A 551 2.74 -38.81 -1.84
N GLY A 552 2.39 -39.50 -0.75
CA GLY A 552 2.57 -39.03 0.63
C GLY A 552 1.34 -38.40 1.29
N THR A 553 1.46 -38.09 2.58
CA THR A 553 0.35 -37.63 3.45
C THR A 553 -0.33 -36.36 2.95
N LYS A 554 0.42 -35.43 2.34
CA LYS A 554 -0.13 -34.18 1.79
C LYS A 554 -1.18 -34.44 0.72
N ARG A 555 -0.89 -35.38 -0.20
CA ARG A 555 -1.80 -35.80 -1.27
C ARG A 555 -3.16 -36.23 -0.70
N HIS A 556 -3.14 -37.13 0.28
CA HIS A 556 -4.34 -37.67 0.94
C HIS A 556 -5.19 -36.59 1.61
N ILE A 557 -4.55 -35.62 2.27
CA ILE A 557 -5.26 -34.50 2.90
C ILE A 557 -5.95 -33.62 1.83
N ILE A 558 -5.26 -33.29 0.74
CA ILE A 558 -5.82 -32.48 -0.36
C ILE A 558 -6.99 -33.19 -1.04
N ASP A 559 -6.84 -34.48 -1.37
CA ASP A 559 -7.91 -35.24 -2.01
C ASP A 559 -9.17 -35.30 -1.14
N LYS A 560 -9.00 -35.47 0.19
CA LYS A 560 -10.12 -35.39 1.12
C LYS A 560 -10.70 -33.98 1.21
N LEU A 561 -9.89 -32.92 1.22
CA LEU A 561 -10.34 -31.52 1.24
C LEU A 561 -11.25 -31.22 0.04
N LEU A 562 -10.81 -31.62 -1.15
CA LEU A 562 -11.57 -31.46 -2.38
C LEU A 562 -12.87 -32.28 -2.34
N LYS A 563 -12.77 -33.56 -1.96
CA LYS A 563 -13.94 -34.44 -1.86
C LYS A 563 -15.03 -33.89 -0.94
N VAL A 564 -14.66 -33.39 0.25
CA VAL A 564 -15.63 -32.87 1.22
C VAL A 564 -16.22 -31.54 0.74
N ASN A 565 -15.40 -30.66 0.18
CA ASN A 565 -15.87 -29.35 -0.29
C ASN A 565 -16.69 -29.42 -1.60
N HIS A 566 -16.65 -30.54 -2.34
CA HIS A 566 -17.51 -30.80 -3.50
C HIS A 566 -18.70 -31.73 -3.21
N SER A 567 -18.84 -32.15 -1.96
CA SER A 567 -19.92 -33.04 -1.55
C SER A 567 -21.29 -32.35 -1.66
N GLY A 568 -22.33 -33.11 -1.98
CA GLY A 568 -23.70 -32.62 -2.14
C GLY A 568 -24.32 -32.15 -0.82
N LEU A 569 -25.51 -31.53 -0.87
CA LEU A 569 -26.18 -30.99 0.32
C LEU A 569 -26.42 -32.05 1.41
N TYR A 570 -26.64 -33.31 1.01
CA TYR A 570 -26.95 -34.43 1.90
C TYR A 570 -25.71 -35.17 2.43
N ASP A 571 -24.51 -34.80 1.98
CA ASP A 571 -23.28 -35.40 2.44
C ASP A 571 -22.88 -34.86 3.83
N PRO A 572 -22.16 -35.67 4.63
CA PRO A 572 -21.73 -35.23 5.95
C PRO A 572 -20.85 -33.98 5.91
N VAL A 573 -21.20 -33.03 6.79
CA VAL A 573 -20.49 -31.77 6.99
C VAL A 573 -19.07 -31.99 7.49
N VAL A 574 -18.86 -33.01 8.33
CA VAL A 574 -17.56 -33.33 8.92
C VAL A 574 -17.14 -34.74 8.53
N MET A 575 -15.92 -34.86 7.99
CA MET A 575 -15.31 -36.13 7.63
C MET A 575 -13.93 -36.28 8.29
N PRO A 576 -13.57 -37.48 8.79
CA PRO A 576 -14.40 -38.67 8.87
C PRO A 576 -15.52 -38.54 9.93
N ARG A 577 -16.62 -39.27 9.76
CA ARG A 577 -17.74 -39.30 10.75
C ARG A 577 -17.33 -39.91 12.10
N ARG A 578 -16.31 -40.77 12.09
CA ARG A 578 -15.73 -41.43 13.26
C ARG A 578 -14.21 -41.36 13.13
N LEU A 579 -13.57 -40.92 14.21
CA LEU A 579 -12.12 -40.88 14.32
C LEU A 579 -11.57 -42.29 14.54
N SER A 580 -10.33 -42.51 14.10
CA SER A 580 -9.54 -43.72 14.40
C SER A 580 -9.47 -44.03 15.90
N LYS A 581 -9.04 -45.24 16.26
CA LYS A 581 -8.86 -45.59 17.67
C LYS A 581 -7.75 -44.74 18.29
N GLU A 582 -6.65 -44.59 17.58
CA GLU A 582 -5.47 -43.83 17.96
C GLU A 582 -5.82 -42.36 18.25
N SER A 583 -6.52 -41.69 17.34
CA SER A 583 -6.97 -40.31 17.55
C SER A 583 -7.93 -40.17 18.74
N ARG A 584 -8.83 -41.14 18.96
CA ARG A 584 -9.76 -41.13 20.10
C ARG A 584 -9.04 -41.35 21.44
N ASP A 585 -8.07 -42.25 21.46
CA ASP A 585 -7.28 -42.56 22.66
C ASP A 585 -6.42 -41.35 23.04
N LEU A 586 -5.82 -40.65 22.06
CA LEU A 586 -5.11 -39.38 22.28
C LEU A 586 -6.02 -38.29 22.89
N LEU A 587 -7.19 -38.05 22.29
CA LEU A 587 -8.14 -37.04 22.76
C LEU A 587 -8.62 -37.32 24.19
N ARG A 588 -8.95 -38.58 24.51
CA ARG A 588 -9.50 -38.94 25.82
C ARG A 588 -8.44 -39.07 26.91
N GLY A 589 -7.22 -39.48 26.54
CA GLY A 589 -6.22 -39.84 27.52
C GLY A 589 -6.55 -41.13 28.27
N ASP A 590 -5.77 -41.40 29.30
CA ASP A 590 -5.99 -42.55 30.18
C ASP A 590 -7.14 -42.26 31.15
N PRO A 591 -8.28 -42.98 31.06
CA PRO A 591 -9.42 -42.75 31.95
C PRO A 591 -9.16 -43.16 33.40
N SER A 592 -8.07 -43.88 33.69
CA SER A 592 -7.67 -44.25 35.05
C SER A 592 -6.89 -43.16 35.78
N VAL A 593 -6.40 -42.15 35.05
CA VAL A 593 -5.59 -41.05 35.59
C VAL A 593 -6.44 -39.80 35.71
N LYS A 594 -6.55 -39.24 36.92
CA LYS A 594 -7.30 -37.99 37.11
C LYS A 594 -6.53 -36.82 36.51
N THR A 595 -6.94 -36.39 35.31
CA THR A 595 -6.20 -35.39 34.51
C THR A 595 -6.86 -34.01 34.57
N MET A 596 -6.08 -32.98 34.87
CA MET A 596 -6.48 -31.57 34.73
C MET A 596 -6.29 -31.15 33.27
N THR A 597 -7.37 -30.84 32.56
CA THR A 597 -7.30 -30.38 31.16
C THR A 597 -7.29 -28.85 31.12
N VAL A 598 -6.25 -28.28 30.53
CA VAL A 598 -6.01 -26.84 30.43
C VAL A 598 -6.00 -26.46 28.96
N TYR A 599 -7.01 -25.74 28.49
CA TYR A 599 -7.06 -25.21 27.11
C TYR A 599 -6.33 -23.89 27.08
N ILE A 600 -5.19 -23.80 26.40
CA ILE A 600 -4.24 -22.71 26.58
C ILE A 600 -3.90 -22.01 25.26
N ASP A 601 -3.78 -20.69 25.31
CA ASP A 601 -3.34 -19.85 24.20
C ASP A 601 -2.49 -18.68 24.71
N PHE A 602 -1.47 -18.29 23.94
CA PHE A 602 -0.56 -17.20 24.28
C PHE A 602 -0.67 -16.06 23.27
N GLU A 603 -0.77 -14.83 23.77
CA GLU A 603 -0.44 -13.66 22.96
C GLU A 603 1.05 -13.34 23.11
N THR A 604 1.68 -13.00 21.99
CA THR A 604 3.11 -12.69 21.96
C THR A 604 3.40 -11.43 21.18
N VAL A 605 4.45 -10.74 21.61
CA VAL A 605 5.07 -9.67 20.85
C VAL A 605 6.39 -10.15 20.26
N SER A 606 6.82 -9.53 19.17
CA SER A 606 8.11 -9.84 18.54
C SER A 606 9.10 -8.69 18.62
N ASN A 607 10.36 -8.99 18.31
CA ASN A 607 11.46 -8.03 18.30
C ASN A 607 11.34 -6.87 17.28
N ILE A 608 10.20 -6.75 16.59
CA ILE A 608 9.89 -5.64 15.69
C ILE A 608 9.54 -4.35 16.46
N ASN A 609 9.29 -4.43 17.77
CA ASN A 609 9.17 -3.26 18.63
C ASN A 609 10.53 -2.76 19.09
N ASP A 610 11.37 -2.44 18.13
CA ASP A 610 12.60 -1.70 18.38
C ASP A 610 12.28 -0.21 18.40
N ASP A 611 12.60 0.45 19.51
CA ASP A 611 12.46 1.90 19.69
C ASP A 611 13.64 2.69 19.11
N LEU A 612 14.67 1.98 18.63
CA LEU A 612 15.89 2.52 18.04
C LEU A 612 16.71 3.38 19.01
N SER A 613 16.52 3.22 20.32
CA SER A 613 17.24 3.94 21.37
C SER A 613 18.73 3.62 21.40
N GLU A 614 19.12 2.38 21.05
CA GLU A 614 20.51 1.91 20.99
C GLU A 614 21.10 1.89 19.57
N PHE A 615 20.51 2.64 18.63
CA PHE A 615 20.99 2.72 17.25
C PHE A 615 22.50 3.04 17.20
N PRO A 616 23.33 2.33 16.39
CA PRO A 616 22.98 1.49 15.25
C PRO A 616 22.71 0.02 15.56
N LYS A 617 22.67 -0.37 16.85
CA LYS A 617 22.30 -1.71 17.27
C LYS A 617 20.80 -1.80 17.58
N ILE A 618 20.31 -3.03 17.62
CA ILE A 618 18.99 -3.33 18.16
C ILE A 618 18.97 -3.06 19.65
N SER A 619 17.94 -2.36 20.13
CA SER A 619 17.68 -2.16 21.57
C SER A 619 17.59 -3.50 22.31
N TYR A 620 18.17 -3.59 23.50
CA TYR A 620 18.15 -4.81 24.31
C TYR A 620 16.72 -5.33 24.55
N GLU A 621 15.77 -4.41 24.74
CA GLU A 621 14.36 -4.70 25.01
C GLU A 621 13.54 -5.10 23.76
N ALA A 622 14.12 -4.97 22.56
CA ALA A 622 13.48 -5.42 21.34
C ALA A 622 13.60 -6.94 21.19
N GLN A 623 12.78 -7.68 21.95
CA GLN A 623 12.77 -9.13 22.02
C GLN A 623 11.39 -9.72 21.71
N ASN A 624 11.31 -11.04 21.67
CA ASN A 624 10.03 -11.74 21.68
C ASN A 624 9.61 -11.98 23.13
N TYR A 625 8.43 -11.48 23.50
CA TYR A 625 7.85 -11.68 24.84
C TYR A 625 6.49 -12.37 24.72
N ILE A 626 6.21 -13.28 25.65
CA ILE A 626 4.86 -13.71 25.98
C ILE A 626 4.23 -12.56 26.76
N CYS A 627 3.10 -12.06 26.28
CA CYS A 627 2.44 -10.89 26.86
C CYS A 627 1.10 -11.23 27.52
N VAL A 628 0.45 -12.31 27.09
CA VAL A 628 -0.72 -12.89 27.72
C VAL A 628 -0.56 -14.41 27.77
N ILE A 629 -0.87 -14.99 28.92
CA ILE A 629 -1.10 -16.42 29.09
C ILE A 629 -2.54 -16.58 29.54
N GLY A 630 -3.42 -16.99 28.64
CA GLY A 630 -4.80 -17.31 28.99
C GLY A 630 -5.10 -18.78 28.85
N TYR A 631 -6.03 -19.25 29.68
CA TYR A 631 -6.43 -20.64 29.66
C TYR A 631 -7.83 -20.85 30.23
N VAL A 632 -8.48 -21.92 29.77
CA VAL A 632 -9.76 -22.39 30.30
C VAL A 632 -9.57 -23.73 31.03
N ILE A 633 -10.16 -23.83 32.22
CA ILE A 633 -10.30 -25.08 32.99
C ILE A 633 -11.76 -25.17 33.43
N ASP A 634 -12.42 -26.28 33.13
CA ASP A 634 -13.83 -26.54 33.48
C ASP A 634 -14.78 -25.37 33.12
N GLY A 635 -14.58 -24.78 31.94
CA GLY A 635 -15.37 -23.65 31.42
C GLY A 635 -15.08 -22.29 32.08
N GLN A 636 -14.12 -22.20 33.01
CA GLN A 636 -13.68 -20.94 33.61
C GLN A 636 -12.39 -20.44 32.93
N TYR A 637 -12.41 -19.18 32.49
CA TYR A 637 -11.24 -18.51 31.93
C TYR A 637 -10.38 -17.88 33.02
N TYR A 638 -9.07 -18.08 32.90
CA TYR A 638 -8.02 -17.47 33.70
C TYR A 638 -7.02 -16.80 32.76
N SER A 639 -6.37 -15.73 33.23
CA SER A 639 -5.34 -15.05 32.45
C SER A 639 -4.26 -14.43 33.33
N HIS A 640 -3.06 -14.32 32.78
CA HIS A 640 -1.96 -13.53 33.31
C HIS A 640 -1.47 -12.60 32.19
N PHE A 641 -1.29 -11.32 32.50
CA PHE A 641 -0.97 -10.27 31.53
C PHE A 641 0.30 -9.55 31.98
N ILE A 642 1.22 -9.32 31.05
CA ILE A 642 2.51 -8.69 31.33
C ILE A 642 2.36 -7.20 31.73
N LYS A 643 3.08 -6.77 32.78
CA LYS A 643 2.96 -5.38 33.29
C LYS A 643 3.62 -4.32 32.39
N ASP A 644 4.72 -4.70 31.74
CA ASP A 644 5.48 -3.92 30.78
C ASP A 644 6.33 -4.88 29.94
N LEU A 645 6.75 -4.45 28.75
CA LEU A 645 7.54 -5.28 27.83
C LEU A 645 9.00 -5.37 28.28
N SER A 646 9.26 -6.14 29.33
CA SER A 646 10.60 -6.43 29.85
C SER A 646 10.75 -7.87 30.29
N HIS A 647 12.00 -8.34 30.33
CA HIS A 647 12.34 -9.68 30.83
C HIS A 647 11.81 -9.97 32.23
N ARG A 648 11.89 -9.00 33.14
CA ARG A 648 11.44 -9.16 34.52
C ARG A 648 9.93 -9.31 34.63
N SER A 649 9.18 -8.49 33.90
CA SER A 649 7.72 -8.55 33.92
C SER A 649 7.17 -9.81 33.24
N GLU A 650 7.85 -10.31 32.21
CA GLU A 650 7.54 -11.64 31.64
C GLU A 650 7.81 -12.76 32.65
N GLU A 651 8.95 -12.72 33.36
CA GLU A 651 9.28 -13.72 34.38
C GLU A 651 8.25 -13.74 35.52
N ASP A 652 7.91 -12.57 36.08
CA ASP A 652 6.89 -12.45 37.11
C ASP A 652 5.55 -13.07 36.65
N MET A 653 5.14 -12.82 35.41
CA MET A 653 3.90 -13.35 34.83
C MET A 653 3.94 -14.87 34.67
N VAL A 654 5.03 -15.43 34.14
CA VAL A 654 5.17 -16.88 33.95
C VAL A 654 5.22 -17.59 35.30
N VAL A 655 5.92 -17.06 36.28
CA VAL A 655 6.02 -17.62 37.64
C VAL A 655 4.65 -17.61 38.32
N GLU A 656 3.90 -16.51 38.21
CA GLU A 656 2.55 -16.41 38.76
C GLU A 656 1.60 -17.44 38.12
N TRP A 657 1.65 -17.58 36.79
CA TRP A 657 0.89 -18.58 36.06
C TRP A 657 1.20 -20.00 36.55
N MET A 658 2.49 -20.37 36.60
CA MET A 658 2.91 -21.70 37.03
C MET A 658 2.51 -21.99 38.48
N ALA A 659 2.62 -20.99 39.37
CA ALA A 659 2.16 -21.11 40.75
C ALA A 659 0.64 -21.37 40.81
N ASN A 660 -0.15 -20.68 39.99
CA ASN A 660 -1.59 -20.91 39.93
C ASN A 660 -1.93 -22.31 39.40
N ILE A 661 -1.29 -22.76 38.31
CA ILE A 661 -1.49 -24.11 37.79
C ILE A 661 -1.12 -25.16 38.84
N LYS A 662 0.02 -25.01 39.52
CA LYS A 662 0.45 -25.93 40.58
C LYS A 662 -0.56 -25.99 41.72
N ARG A 663 -1.12 -24.85 42.12
CA ARG A 663 -2.17 -24.76 43.14
C ARG A 663 -3.44 -25.48 42.69
N LEU A 664 -3.94 -25.23 41.47
CA LEU A 664 -5.14 -25.89 40.94
C LEU A 664 -4.94 -27.40 40.78
N TYR A 665 -3.78 -27.82 40.28
CA TYR A 665 -3.37 -29.21 40.16
C TYR A 665 -3.43 -29.94 41.52
N GLN A 666 -2.82 -29.35 42.55
CA GLN A 666 -2.78 -29.92 43.90
C GLN A 666 -4.14 -29.93 44.59
N THR A 667 -4.87 -28.81 44.56
CA THR A 667 -6.17 -28.67 45.22
C THR A 667 -7.26 -29.53 44.59
N GLY A 668 -7.20 -29.72 43.27
CA GLY A 668 -8.08 -30.65 42.56
C GLY A 668 -7.69 -32.12 42.73
N GLY A 669 -6.55 -32.42 43.36
CA GLY A 669 -6.04 -33.78 43.53
C GLY A 669 -5.82 -34.50 42.20
N TYR A 670 -5.35 -33.78 41.18
CA TYR A 670 -5.04 -34.34 39.87
C TYR A 670 -3.68 -35.05 39.91
N GLU A 671 -3.52 -36.04 39.02
CA GLU A 671 -2.28 -36.82 38.87
C GLU A 671 -1.49 -36.41 37.62
N LYS A 672 -2.17 -35.73 36.68
CA LYS A 672 -1.58 -35.28 35.42
C LYS A 672 -2.16 -33.95 34.97
N ILE A 673 -1.34 -33.14 34.30
CA ILE A 673 -1.77 -31.91 33.62
C ILE A 673 -1.75 -32.17 32.11
N ARG A 674 -2.82 -31.81 31.40
CA ARG A 674 -2.89 -31.87 29.95
C ARG A 674 -3.14 -30.49 29.38
N TYR A 675 -2.13 -29.91 28.75
CA TYR A 675 -2.27 -28.69 27.97
C TYR A 675 -2.80 -29.01 26.58
N VAL A 676 -3.98 -28.48 26.25
CA VAL A 676 -4.59 -28.60 24.92
C VAL A 676 -4.41 -27.29 24.19
N HIS A 677 -3.83 -27.34 23.00
CA HIS A 677 -3.43 -26.15 22.25
C HIS A 677 -3.66 -26.37 20.75
N TRP A 678 -3.71 -25.30 19.96
CA TRP A 678 -3.95 -25.46 18.52
C TRP A 678 -2.70 -25.99 17.82
N THR A 679 -1.54 -25.34 17.97
CA THR A 679 -0.28 -25.73 17.28
C THR A 679 0.88 -25.74 18.24
N ASN A 680 2.03 -26.34 17.92
CA ASN A 680 3.23 -26.30 18.79
C ASN A 680 3.82 -24.88 19.09
N ALA A 681 3.13 -23.78 18.79
CA ALA A 681 3.55 -22.42 19.04
C ALA A 681 3.72 -22.11 20.53
N GLU A 682 2.72 -22.37 21.37
CA GLU A 682 2.74 -22.05 22.81
C GLU A 682 3.92 -22.76 23.50
N LYS A 683 4.09 -24.05 23.20
CA LYS A 683 5.22 -24.86 23.67
C LYS A 683 6.57 -24.34 23.18
N ALA A 684 6.64 -23.84 21.94
CA ALA A 684 7.88 -23.26 21.40
C ALA A 684 8.22 -21.93 22.08
N PHE A 685 7.23 -21.06 22.33
CA PHE A 685 7.43 -19.81 23.06
C PHE A 685 7.87 -20.05 24.50
N LEU A 686 7.22 -20.99 25.20
CA LEU A 686 7.57 -21.36 26.57
C LEU A 686 8.98 -21.95 26.66
N ASN A 687 9.36 -22.85 25.74
CA ASN A 687 10.74 -23.35 25.68
C ASN A 687 11.75 -22.25 25.35
N GLY A 688 11.38 -21.32 24.46
CA GLY A 688 12.17 -20.14 24.17
C GLY A 688 12.37 -19.27 25.41
N TYR A 689 11.37 -19.18 26.29
CA TYR A 689 11.45 -18.49 27.58
C TYR A 689 12.37 -19.22 28.56
N TYR A 690 12.19 -20.52 28.75
CA TYR A 690 13.05 -21.30 29.63
C TYR A 690 14.52 -21.22 29.25
N ASN A 691 14.83 -21.22 27.96
CA ASN A 691 16.21 -21.17 27.50
C ASN A 691 16.90 -19.80 27.72
N ARG A 692 16.14 -18.74 28.01
CA ARG A 692 16.67 -17.38 28.24
C ARG A 692 16.53 -16.88 29.67
N SER A 693 15.77 -17.57 30.53
CA SER A 693 15.56 -17.20 31.94
C SER A 693 16.49 -18.03 32.83
N ASP A 694 17.08 -17.37 33.83
CA ASP A 694 17.90 -18.04 34.85
C ASP A 694 17.09 -19.03 35.71
N ARG A 695 15.75 -18.89 35.73
CA ARG A 695 14.82 -19.77 36.42
C ARG A 695 14.21 -20.84 35.51
N GLY A 696 14.68 -20.94 34.27
CA GLY A 696 14.13 -21.86 33.28
C GLY A 696 14.10 -23.31 33.76
N ASP A 697 15.18 -23.80 34.38
CA ASP A 697 15.27 -25.17 34.87
C ASP A 697 14.33 -25.45 36.05
N GLU A 698 14.19 -24.50 36.99
CA GLU A 698 13.23 -24.56 38.11
C GLU A 698 11.79 -24.66 37.56
N LEU A 699 11.46 -23.83 36.57
CA LEU A 699 10.11 -23.76 36.02
C LEU A 699 9.74 -24.99 35.16
N ARG A 700 10.72 -25.72 34.64
CA ARG A 700 10.51 -26.98 33.91
C ARG A 700 10.03 -28.13 34.80
N GLU A 701 10.10 -28.03 36.13
CA GLU A 701 9.66 -29.10 37.03
C GLU A 701 8.19 -29.50 36.78
N ILE A 702 7.32 -28.53 36.51
CA ILE A 702 5.90 -28.79 36.24
C ILE A 702 5.69 -29.57 34.93
N ASP A 703 6.65 -29.48 33.99
CA ASP A 703 6.55 -30.18 32.72
C ASP A 703 6.64 -31.71 32.91
N THR A 704 7.25 -32.17 34.01
CA THR A 704 7.40 -33.61 34.34
C THR A 704 6.08 -34.34 34.59
N VAL A 705 5.05 -33.60 35.03
CA VAL A 705 3.68 -34.11 35.23
C VAL A 705 2.71 -33.64 34.14
N SER A 706 3.23 -32.98 33.10
CA SER A 706 2.44 -32.40 32.02
C SER A 706 2.50 -33.22 30.73
N GLU A 707 1.45 -33.13 29.92
CA GLU A 707 1.47 -33.51 28.51
C GLU A 707 0.84 -32.41 27.65
N TRP A 708 1.24 -32.37 26.38
CA TRP A 708 0.78 -31.37 25.42
C TRP A 708 0.04 -32.06 24.27
N LEU A 709 -1.23 -31.70 24.07
CA LEU A 709 -2.11 -32.22 23.02
C LEU A 709 -2.30 -31.16 21.92
N ASP A 710 -1.68 -31.41 20.77
CA ASP A 710 -1.75 -30.56 19.57
C ASP A 710 -2.98 -30.93 18.74
N LEU A 711 -4.05 -30.12 18.82
CA LEU A 711 -5.29 -30.39 18.08
C LEU A 711 -5.08 -30.25 16.56
N HIS A 712 -4.30 -29.27 16.10
CA HIS A 712 -4.00 -29.10 14.67
C HIS A 712 -3.31 -30.33 14.06
N LYS A 713 -2.45 -31.00 14.83
CA LYS A 713 -1.82 -32.26 14.43
C LYS A 713 -2.86 -33.37 14.28
N ILE A 714 -3.81 -33.51 15.22
CA ILE A 714 -4.91 -34.48 15.10
C ILE A 714 -5.73 -34.22 13.84
N PHE A 715 -6.09 -32.95 13.59
CA PHE A 715 -6.82 -32.55 12.38
C PHE A 715 -6.09 -32.96 11.10
N LYS A 716 -4.76 -32.86 11.05
CA LYS A 716 -3.95 -33.21 9.87
C LYS A 716 -3.62 -34.68 9.74
N ASP A 717 -3.45 -35.40 10.84
CA ASP A 717 -3.06 -36.82 10.83
C ASP A 717 -4.26 -37.73 10.53
N GLU A 718 -5.47 -37.36 10.99
CA GLU A 718 -6.74 -38.05 10.72
C GLU A 718 -7.46 -37.59 9.41
N PRO A 719 -6.89 -36.59 8.71
CA PRO A 719 -7.59 -35.53 7.99
C PRO A 719 -9.06 -35.30 8.37
N ILE A 720 -9.28 -34.52 9.44
CA ILE A 720 -10.60 -34.04 9.87
C ILE A 720 -10.93 -32.78 9.07
N ILE A 721 -11.98 -32.82 8.26
CA ILE A 721 -12.32 -31.77 7.32
C ILE A 721 -13.77 -31.37 7.52
N ILE A 722 -13.99 -30.06 7.61
CA ILE A 722 -15.31 -29.46 7.67
C ILE A 722 -15.62 -28.83 6.31
N LYS A 723 -16.82 -29.11 5.80
CA LYS A 723 -17.34 -28.53 4.58
C LYS A 723 -17.31 -26.99 4.64
N GLY A 724 -16.80 -26.35 3.59
CA GLY A 724 -16.60 -24.91 3.52
C GLY A 724 -15.24 -24.42 4.06
N CYS A 725 -14.45 -25.29 4.71
CA CYS A 725 -13.10 -25.00 5.19
C CYS A 725 -12.04 -25.57 4.25
N TYR A 726 -11.09 -24.73 3.81
CA TYR A 726 -10.04 -25.08 2.84
C TYR A 726 -8.64 -25.17 3.47
N ASP A 727 -8.50 -24.79 4.73
CA ASP A 727 -7.26 -24.92 5.50
C ASP A 727 -7.52 -25.40 6.94
N PHE A 728 -6.47 -25.41 7.77
CA PHE A 728 -6.50 -25.87 9.16
C PHE A 728 -6.13 -24.75 10.14
N LYS A 729 -6.43 -23.49 9.81
CA LYS A 729 -6.29 -22.40 10.79
C LYS A 729 -7.41 -22.48 11.82
N LEU A 730 -7.11 -22.26 13.11
CA LEU A 730 -8.08 -22.34 14.21
C LEU A 730 -9.37 -21.58 13.89
N LYS A 731 -9.22 -20.29 13.54
CA LYS A 731 -10.34 -19.40 13.20
C LYS A 731 -11.20 -19.90 12.04
N HIS A 732 -10.59 -20.50 11.02
CA HIS A 732 -11.32 -21.03 9.87
C HIS A 732 -12.08 -22.31 10.23
N ILE A 733 -11.44 -23.22 10.97
CA ILE A 733 -12.06 -24.46 11.44
C ILE A 733 -13.23 -24.15 12.38
N ALA A 734 -12.99 -23.30 13.38
CA ALA A 734 -13.98 -22.91 14.37
C ALA A 734 -15.17 -22.19 13.73
N ARG A 735 -14.93 -21.21 12.86
CA ARG A 735 -16.01 -20.54 12.11
C ARG A 735 -16.82 -21.53 11.29
N SER A 736 -16.15 -22.48 10.61
CA SER A 736 -16.84 -23.51 9.83
C SER A 736 -17.67 -24.46 10.71
N LEU A 737 -17.18 -24.83 11.91
CA LEU A 737 -17.97 -25.59 12.88
C LEU A 737 -19.17 -24.80 13.42
N TYR A 738 -18.99 -23.51 13.71
CA TYR A 738 -20.02 -22.60 14.19
C TYR A 738 -21.12 -22.40 13.14
N ASP A 739 -20.74 -22.14 11.88
CA ASP A 739 -21.67 -21.95 10.76
C ASP A 739 -22.57 -23.21 10.53
N HIS A 740 -22.13 -24.38 10.98
CA HIS A 740 -22.89 -25.63 10.96
C HIS A 740 -23.51 -26.02 12.31
N GLY A 741 -23.47 -25.15 13.32
CA GLY A 741 -24.07 -25.36 14.64
C GLY A 741 -23.42 -26.47 15.48
N LEU A 742 -22.16 -26.82 15.20
CA LEU A 742 -21.44 -27.90 15.90
C LEU A 742 -20.72 -27.43 17.16
N ILE A 743 -20.41 -26.13 17.20
CA ILE A 743 -19.87 -25.38 18.33
C ILE A 743 -20.68 -24.08 18.49
N THR A 744 -20.59 -23.42 19.64
CA THR A 744 -21.37 -22.22 19.99
C THR A 744 -20.55 -20.94 20.02
N THR A 745 -19.24 -21.05 20.24
CA THR A 745 -18.34 -19.89 20.32
C THR A 745 -17.87 -19.44 18.93
N ASN A 746 -17.82 -18.13 18.72
CA ASN A 746 -17.28 -17.47 17.52
C ASN A 746 -16.67 -16.12 17.92
N TRP A 747 -15.82 -15.54 17.06
CA TRP A 747 -15.23 -14.23 17.30
C TRP A 747 -16.25 -13.12 17.03
N ASP A 748 -16.36 -12.18 17.96
CA ASP A 748 -17.21 -10.99 17.85
C ASP A 748 -16.75 -10.12 16.67
N SER A 749 -17.66 -9.76 15.77
CA SER A 749 -17.35 -8.88 14.63
C SER A 749 -17.00 -7.44 15.04
N ASP A 750 -17.32 -7.08 16.27
CA ASP A 750 -17.24 -5.71 16.79
C ASP A 750 -15.98 -5.48 17.66
N ASN A 751 -15.20 -6.53 17.94
CA ASN A 751 -13.92 -6.38 18.65
C ASN A 751 -12.85 -5.77 17.71
N SER A 752 -12.17 -4.71 18.16
CA SER A 752 -11.05 -4.09 17.42
C SER A 752 -9.92 -5.07 17.14
N ILE A 753 -9.78 -6.09 18.01
CA ILE A 753 -8.69 -7.05 18.02
C ILE A 753 -9.21 -8.36 17.43
N GLY A 754 -8.94 -8.55 16.14
CA GLY A 754 -9.43 -9.69 15.37
C GLY A 754 -8.44 -10.85 15.23
N ASP A 755 -7.17 -10.64 15.58
CA ASP A 755 -6.09 -11.63 15.55
C ASP A 755 -4.92 -11.22 16.46
N GLY A 756 -4.05 -12.18 16.79
CA GLY A 756 -2.88 -11.93 17.65
C GLY A 756 -1.86 -10.93 17.09
N LEU A 757 -1.84 -10.71 15.76
CA LEU A 757 -0.97 -9.68 15.18
C LEU A 757 -1.50 -8.27 15.51
N THR A 758 -2.82 -8.09 15.44
CA THR A 758 -3.52 -6.88 15.85
C THR A 758 -3.34 -6.63 17.36
N ALA A 759 -3.43 -7.69 18.18
CA ALA A 759 -3.16 -7.61 19.62
C ALA A 759 -1.73 -7.11 19.92
N CYS A 760 -0.75 -7.68 19.21
CA CYS A 760 0.66 -7.29 19.29
C CYS A 760 0.88 -5.80 18.94
N ILE A 761 0.28 -5.30 17.85
CA ILE A 761 0.37 -3.88 17.49
C ILE A 761 -0.34 -2.98 18.51
N ALA A 762 -1.50 -3.40 19.01
CA ALA A 762 -2.23 -2.65 20.02
C ALA A 762 -1.39 -2.44 21.30
N LEU A 763 -0.65 -3.48 21.71
CA LEU A 763 0.31 -3.40 22.82
C LEU A 763 1.47 -2.45 22.53
N PHE A 764 2.06 -2.49 21.33
CA PHE A 764 3.17 -1.59 21.00
C PHE A 764 2.76 -0.12 21.00
N GLU A 765 1.57 0.20 20.49
CA GLU A 765 1.12 1.58 20.37
C GLU A 765 0.57 2.16 21.67
N THR A 766 -0.06 1.33 22.51
CA THR A 766 -0.72 1.81 23.73
C THR A 766 0.02 1.49 25.03
N GLY A 767 1.02 0.60 24.96
CA GLY A 767 1.70 0.04 26.12
C GLY A 767 0.81 -0.89 26.94
N CYS A 768 1.40 -1.59 27.91
CA CYS A 768 0.71 -2.58 28.74
C CYS A 768 -0.25 -1.99 29.80
N LYS A 769 -0.37 -0.66 29.90
CA LYS A 769 -1.17 0.03 30.93
C LYS A 769 -2.55 0.47 30.45
N ASN A 770 -2.89 0.27 29.18
CA ASN A 770 -4.18 0.68 28.64
C ASN A 770 -5.27 -0.35 28.95
N GLU A 771 -6.03 -0.12 30.02
CA GLU A 771 -7.04 -1.07 30.51
C GLU A 771 -8.12 -1.44 29.48
N LEU A 772 -8.53 -0.51 28.62
CA LEU A 772 -9.56 -0.78 27.61
C LEU A 772 -9.03 -1.73 26.53
N VAL A 773 -7.83 -1.46 26.01
CA VAL A 773 -7.18 -2.30 25.00
C VAL A 773 -6.83 -3.67 25.59
N ASN A 774 -6.31 -3.70 26.83
CA ASN A 774 -5.98 -4.96 27.50
C ASN A 774 -7.22 -5.86 27.66
N LYS A 775 -8.40 -5.28 27.94
CA LYS A 775 -9.67 -6.04 28.00
C LYS A 775 -10.05 -6.63 26.64
N GLU A 776 -9.84 -5.91 25.54
CA GLU A 776 -10.09 -6.42 24.19
C GLU A 776 -9.13 -7.57 23.81
N ILE A 777 -7.85 -7.47 24.21
CA ILE A 777 -6.85 -8.54 24.02
C ILE A 777 -7.24 -9.78 24.81
N LEU A 778 -7.56 -9.61 26.09
CA LEU A 778 -8.00 -10.71 26.96
C LEU A 778 -9.28 -11.36 26.44
N ARG A 779 -10.22 -10.57 25.91
CA ARG A 779 -11.45 -11.10 25.30
C ARG A 779 -11.15 -11.92 24.03
N TYR A 780 -10.23 -11.46 23.19
CA TYR A 780 -9.80 -12.21 22.01
C TYR A 780 -9.17 -13.56 22.41
N ASN A 781 -8.23 -13.54 23.37
CA ASN A 781 -7.55 -14.74 23.85
C ASN A 781 -8.49 -15.70 24.63
N GLU A 782 -9.47 -15.18 25.37
CA GLU A 782 -10.54 -15.96 26.00
C GLU A 782 -11.32 -16.77 24.94
N ILE A 783 -11.69 -16.13 23.83
CA ILE A 783 -12.39 -16.79 22.72
C ILE A 783 -11.51 -17.90 22.12
N ASP A 784 -10.21 -17.65 21.89
CA ASP A 784 -9.29 -18.66 21.37
C ASP A 784 -9.23 -19.88 22.30
N CYS A 785 -9.15 -19.68 23.62
CA CYS A 785 -9.17 -20.77 24.61
C CYS A 785 -10.51 -21.51 24.67
N ALA A 786 -11.63 -20.79 24.66
CA ALA A 786 -12.98 -21.38 24.70
C ALA A 786 -13.28 -22.22 23.46
N VAL A 787 -12.84 -21.77 22.28
CA VAL A 787 -12.95 -22.53 21.03
C VAL A 787 -12.14 -23.82 21.10
N LEU A 788 -10.94 -23.82 21.68
CA LEU A 788 -10.16 -25.04 21.88
C LEU A 788 -10.92 -26.06 22.74
N GLU A 789 -11.57 -25.61 23.81
CA GLU A 789 -12.42 -26.46 24.64
C GLU A 789 -13.58 -27.07 23.84
N GLU A 790 -14.33 -26.24 23.12
CA GLU A 790 -15.49 -26.69 22.35
C GLU A 790 -15.10 -27.66 21.23
N ILE A 791 -14.00 -27.39 20.52
CA ILE A 791 -13.46 -28.29 19.50
C ILE A 791 -13.03 -29.61 20.13
N HIS A 792 -12.28 -29.57 21.23
CA HIS A 792 -11.83 -30.80 21.90
C HIS A 792 -13.03 -31.66 22.33
N ARG A 793 -14.03 -31.04 22.99
CA ARG A 793 -15.28 -31.68 23.41
C ARG A 793 -16.07 -32.24 22.24
N PHE A 794 -16.13 -31.51 21.13
CA PHE A 794 -16.74 -31.97 19.87
C PHE A 794 -16.04 -33.23 19.35
N LEU A 795 -14.71 -33.23 19.29
CA LEU A 795 -13.91 -34.36 18.82
C LEU A 795 -13.99 -35.59 19.73
N SER A 796 -14.22 -35.42 21.04
CA SER A 796 -14.37 -36.54 21.97
C SER A 796 -15.67 -37.36 21.80
N ARG A 797 -16.64 -36.85 21.03
CA ARG A 797 -17.93 -37.52 20.76
C ARG A 797 -17.72 -38.85 20.02
N LYS A 798 -18.65 -39.80 20.20
CA LYS A 798 -18.60 -41.10 19.48
C LYS A 798 -18.76 -40.96 17.96
N ARG A 799 -19.41 -39.88 17.50
CA ARG A 799 -19.67 -39.57 16.09
C ARG A 799 -19.70 -38.04 15.92
N LEU A 800 -19.08 -37.54 14.85
CA LEU A 800 -18.88 -36.10 14.61
C LEU A 800 -19.99 -35.44 13.78
N SER A 801 -20.68 -36.22 12.93
CA SER A 801 -21.91 -35.81 12.22
C SER A 801 -22.84 -36.99 11.90
#